data_AF-A0A3A4RU99-F1
#
_entry.id   AF-A0A3A4RU99-F1
#
_cell.length_a   1.000
_cell.length_b   1.000
_cell.length_c   1.000
_cell.angle_alpha   90.00
_cell.angle_beta   90.00
_cell.angle_gamma   90.00
#
_symmetry.space_group_name_H-M   'P 1'
#
loop_
_entity.id
_entity.type
_entity.pdbx_description
1 polymer ?
#
loop_
_entity_poly.entity_id
_entity_poly.type
_entity_poly.pdbx_seq_one_letter_code
_entity_poly.pdbx_strand_id
1 'polypeptide(L)'
;MKSARSPKRRSTASGQDMIRSKQFRLQMKQILLPVIFLFFILPVHGESTTTPPDPYAILHQYYEAIGGLDRLKAITTVYTEGSTEYDGLKGTFRSWEKKPLQYRLEEDFAILQQIQGDDGQVSWKKDPNGKVVILRDEQTLKRRKIALEMEHFDHLNPKSSLFTISYEGIQPVNEHLCHAIKIRNRLNEDVMWYFIDRKSFLLVKSVSRLPDIETHTLYSDYRNEDGLLFPFYDESRIFPREKKEINRIEKQIINAPIDPALFPVPPDSSRDYEFTEGNRSENIPFQLVENLIYLEVKTGNHTRMWLLDSGASMSLMDQKFALDMGIRPEGQIRGHGFGANFDLEFVRLPGFSLPGVTFGKQTIFSFQGLAEKTNEPTCYGILGYDFLSRFVVKIDYTARRLSLYDPEGFVYTGKGTVIDAPLKNGIFTLPMMVDGIYSGKWSLDIGSFNTSFHFPFAKANNLFQKKGVSHISRGLGGEYMEKTIRFDHLRIGNHILQNPLISIPDDQGTGATSSAECVGTIGNSVLRHFTLYMDYENQKVILEPGDDFHTIFPHDNSGIQIGRTGHGNPYIVFISPGSPGEKAGFREGDVIEKIDHLKFDNLSSLISIKNLLRQEKGTALQFQIIRDDREKSIRLILDNMYQN
;
A
#
# COMPACT_ATOMS: atom_id res chain seq x y z
N MET A 1 -21.82 10.52 36.66
CA MET A 1 -22.47 11.36 35.62
C MET A 1 -21.36 11.88 34.69
N LYS A 2 -21.63 12.04 33.38
CA LYS A 2 -20.93 12.80 32.31
C LYS A 2 -19.50 13.37 32.57
N SER A 3 -18.53 13.40 31.64
CA SER A 3 -18.39 12.84 30.27
C SER A 3 -17.09 13.38 29.62
N ALA A 4 -16.49 12.63 28.66
CA ALA A 4 -15.72 13.17 27.51
C ALA A 4 -14.39 13.95 27.81
N ARG A 5 -13.42 14.12 26.88
CA ARG A 5 -13.13 13.53 25.55
C ARG A 5 -11.62 13.73 25.22
N SER A 6 -11.06 12.88 24.35
CA SER A 6 -9.80 13.10 23.61
C SER A 6 -9.99 14.12 22.44
N PRO A 7 -8.95 14.61 21.72
CA PRO A 7 -8.36 13.81 20.62
C PRO A 7 -6.90 14.06 20.18
N LYS A 8 -6.19 12.94 19.92
CA LYS A 8 -5.39 12.57 18.72
C LYS A 8 -4.77 13.65 17.80
N ARG A 9 -3.50 13.41 17.41
CA ARG A 9 -3.03 13.27 16.00
C ARG A 9 -1.89 12.22 15.95
N ARG A 10 -1.55 11.54 14.85
CA ARG A 10 -1.71 11.68 13.37
C ARG A 10 -0.56 12.31 12.55
N SER A 11 -0.33 11.73 11.35
CA SER A 11 1.01 11.48 10.75
C SER A 11 0.92 10.85 9.32
N THR A 12 1.95 10.56 8.48
CA THR A 12 1.80 9.67 7.25
C THR A 12 3.05 8.93 6.68
N ALA A 13 2.89 7.73 6.05
CA ALA A 13 3.94 6.83 5.48
C ALA A 13 3.92 6.67 3.94
N SER A 14 5.09 6.62 3.28
CA SER A 14 5.24 7.00 1.86
C SER A 14 4.52 6.17 0.78
N GLY A 15 4.40 6.81 -0.39
CA GLY A 15 3.95 6.25 -1.66
C GLY A 15 4.20 7.28 -2.75
N GLN A 16 5.46 7.70 -2.89
CA GLN A 16 5.85 8.98 -3.53
C GLN A 16 6.88 8.78 -4.65
N ASP A 17 7.15 7.54 -5.01
CA ASP A 17 8.44 7.08 -5.55
C ASP A 17 8.75 7.54 -6.99
N MET A 18 7.89 8.38 -7.59
CA MET A 18 8.23 9.17 -8.79
C MET A 18 7.74 10.64 -8.76
N ILE A 19 7.05 11.08 -7.71
CA ILE A 19 6.64 12.48 -7.53
C ILE A 19 7.82 13.32 -7.01
N ARG A 20 8.70 12.72 -6.21
CA ARG A 20 9.71 13.39 -5.36
C ARG A 20 10.98 13.95 -6.02
N SER A 21 11.21 13.84 -7.33
CA SER A 21 12.31 14.58 -7.99
C SER A 21 11.95 16.07 -8.08
N LYS A 22 12.12 16.78 -6.96
CA LYS A 22 11.51 18.09 -6.69
C LYS A 22 12.48 19.26 -6.84
N GLN A 23 12.81 19.62 -8.07
CA GLN A 23 12.66 21.00 -8.56
C GLN A 23 12.89 21.12 -10.04
N PHE A 24 13.89 20.43 -10.60
CA PHE A 24 14.16 20.64 -12.01
C PHE A 24 13.14 19.91 -12.90
N ARG A 25 12.68 18.72 -12.49
CA ARG A 25 11.46 18.11 -13.05
C ARG A 25 10.13 18.78 -12.66
N LEU A 26 10.08 19.93 -11.95
CA LEU A 26 8.80 20.66 -11.70
C LEU A 26 8.37 21.57 -12.83
N GLN A 27 9.31 21.94 -13.71
CA GLN A 27 9.07 22.72 -14.91
C GLN A 27 8.01 22.07 -15.84
N MET A 28 7.76 20.75 -15.71
CA MET A 28 6.84 19.93 -16.53
C MET A 28 6.23 18.74 -15.71
N LYS A 29 5.01 18.85 -15.09
CA LYS A 29 4.26 17.80 -14.30
C LYS A 29 2.80 18.20 -13.77
N GLN A 30 1.78 17.30 -13.89
CA GLN A 30 0.72 16.83 -12.87
C GLN A 30 -0.79 17.43 -12.66
N ILE A 31 -1.96 16.72 -13.03
CA ILE A 31 -3.51 17.02 -13.05
C ILE A 31 -4.38 16.15 -12.10
N LEU A 32 -5.47 16.74 -11.55
CA LEU A 32 -6.70 16.14 -10.95
C LEU A 32 -7.51 15.10 -11.82
N LEU A 33 -8.81 15.12 -12.19
CA LEU A 33 -9.92 16.08 -12.18
C LEU A 33 -11.01 15.80 -11.11
N PRO A 34 -11.87 14.78 -11.22
CA PRO A 34 -13.18 14.84 -10.58
C PRO A 34 -13.15 14.56 -9.07
N VAL A 35 -13.75 15.48 -8.30
CA VAL A 35 -14.75 15.20 -7.25
C VAL A 35 -15.91 16.19 -7.45
N ILE A 36 -17.15 15.73 -7.22
CA ILE A 36 -18.38 16.45 -7.56
C ILE A 36 -18.81 17.40 -6.43
N PHE A 37 -19.27 18.60 -6.78
CA PHE A 37 -20.10 19.44 -5.91
C PHE A 37 -21.39 19.85 -6.64
N LEU A 38 -22.50 19.99 -5.90
CA LEU A 38 -23.78 20.41 -6.45
C LEU A 38 -23.72 21.87 -6.92
N PHE A 39 -24.10 22.12 -8.17
CA PHE A 39 -24.33 23.46 -8.67
C PHE A 39 -25.69 24.00 -8.21
N PHE A 40 -25.70 25.16 -7.56
CA PHE A 40 -26.80 26.11 -7.69
C PHE A 40 -26.48 27.05 -8.86
N ILE A 41 -27.08 26.81 -10.03
CA ILE A 41 -26.96 27.70 -11.18
C ILE A 41 -27.94 28.86 -10.99
N LEU A 42 -27.42 30.06 -10.76
CA LEU A 42 -28.17 31.30 -11.01
C LEU A 42 -27.99 31.68 -12.49
N PRO A 43 -29.07 31.92 -13.25
CA PRO A 43 -29.01 32.10 -14.71
C PRO A 43 -28.54 33.50 -15.10
N VAL A 44 -27.23 33.74 -15.05
CA VAL A 44 -26.61 34.93 -15.66
C VAL A 44 -26.72 34.82 -17.18
N HIS A 45 -27.69 35.51 -17.76
CA HIS A 45 -27.82 35.64 -19.21
C HIS A 45 -26.71 36.55 -19.73
N GLY A 46 -25.86 36.04 -20.62
CA GLY A 46 -24.65 36.74 -21.07
C GLY A 46 -23.81 35.89 -22.01
N GLU A 47 -24.39 35.44 -23.13
CA GLU A 47 -23.64 34.77 -24.19
C GLU A 47 -22.59 35.72 -24.78
N SER A 48 -21.35 35.59 -24.32
CA SER A 48 -20.19 36.14 -24.98
C SER A 48 -19.47 35.00 -25.69
N THR A 49 -19.66 34.92 -27.01
CA THR A 49 -19.08 33.91 -27.92
C THR A 49 -17.57 34.10 -28.14
N THR A 50 -16.85 34.28 -27.04
CA THR A 50 -15.39 34.29 -26.99
C THR A 50 -14.88 32.86 -27.12
N THR A 51 -14.02 32.62 -28.13
CA THR A 51 -13.30 31.36 -28.26
C THR A 51 -12.45 31.16 -27.00
N PRO A 52 -12.49 29.98 -26.34
CA PRO A 52 -11.64 29.73 -25.17
C PRO A 52 -10.16 29.97 -25.51
N PRO A 53 -9.38 30.62 -24.62
CA PRO A 53 -7.95 30.83 -24.80
C PRO A 53 -7.20 29.55 -25.19
N ASP A 54 -6.27 29.68 -26.13
CA ASP A 54 -5.37 28.61 -26.50
C ASP A 54 -4.51 28.18 -25.30
N PRO A 55 -4.60 26.92 -24.84
CA PRO A 55 -3.79 26.45 -23.72
C PRO A 55 -2.29 26.41 -24.05
N TYR A 56 -1.90 26.26 -25.32
CA TYR A 56 -0.48 26.27 -25.70
C TYR A 56 0.10 27.68 -25.56
N ALA A 57 -0.62 28.71 -26.03
CA ALA A 57 -0.24 30.12 -25.81
C ALA A 57 -0.08 30.47 -24.32
N ILE A 58 -0.95 29.96 -23.44
CA ILE A 58 -0.83 30.20 -21.98
C ILE A 58 0.40 29.48 -21.40
N LEU A 59 0.70 28.25 -21.85
CA LEU A 59 1.94 27.56 -21.46
C LEU A 59 3.17 28.34 -21.92
N HIS A 60 3.19 28.84 -23.16
CA HIS A 60 4.28 29.69 -23.65
C HIS A 60 4.44 30.97 -22.81
N GLN A 61 3.34 31.64 -22.44
CA GLN A 61 3.38 32.80 -21.56
C GLN A 61 3.98 32.48 -20.18
N TYR A 62 3.72 31.29 -19.62
CA TYR A 62 4.38 30.80 -18.40
C TYR A 62 5.89 30.59 -18.60
N TYR A 63 6.30 29.90 -19.67
CA TYR A 63 7.73 29.66 -19.94
C TYR A 63 8.52 30.94 -20.23
N GLU A 64 7.91 31.96 -20.85
CA GLU A 64 8.53 33.28 -20.99
C GLU A 64 8.57 34.05 -19.68
N ALA A 65 7.50 34.03 -18.87
CA ALA A 65 7.46 34.72 -17.58
C ALA A 65 8.48 34.19 -16.56
N ILE A 66 8.82 32.90 -16.61
CA ILE A 66 9.91 32.32 -15.80
C ILE A 66 11.30 32.50 -16.42
N GLY A 67 11.46 33.24 -17.52
CA GLY A 67 12.75 33.66 -18.06
C GLY A 67 13.15 33.08 -19.43
N GLY A 68 12.25 32.38 -20.12
CA GLY A 68 12.38 31.98 -21.53
C GLY A 68 12.61 30.49 -21.75
N LEU A 69 11.87 29.92 -22.70
CA LEU A 69 11.88 28.48 -22.99
C LEU A 69 13.28 27.94 -23.38
N ASP A 70 14.07 28.73 -24.12
CA ASP A 70 15.38 28.26 -24.61
C ASP A 70 16.48 28.26 -23.54
N ARG A 71 16.43 29.18 -22.55
CA ARG A 71 17.29 29.09 -21.35
C ARG A 71 16.98 27.83 -20.56
N LEU A 72 15.70 27.54 -20.35
CA LEU A 72 15.22 26.36 -19.64
C LEU A 72 15.62 25.04 -20.34
N LYS A 73 15.55 24.99 -21.67
CA LYS A 73 16.08 23.86 -22.47
C LYS A 73 17.58 23.69 -22.27
N ALA A 74 18.34 24.79 -22.29
CA ALA A 74 19.80 24.79 -22.18
C ALA A 74 20.35 24.32 -20.82
N ILE A 75 19.53 24.26 -19.75
CA ILE A 75 19.97 23.67 -18.48
C ILE A 75 20.25 22.18 -18.64
N THR A 76 21.46 21.76 -18.28
CA THR A 76 21.90 20.35 -18.33
C THR A 76 21.92 19.68 -16.96
N THR A 77 22.19 20.44 -15.89
CA THR A 77 22.24 19.98 -14.50
C THR A 77 21.56 20.96 -13.55
N VAL A 78 21.04 20.46 -12.42
CA VAL A 78 20.62 21.27 -11.26
C VAL A 78 21.04 20.60 -9.96
N TYR A 79 21.51 21.40 -9.02
CA TYR A 79 21.68 21.02 -7.62
C TYR A 79 20.72 21.84 -6.74
N THR A 80 20.11 21.19 -5.75
CA THR A 80 19.27 21.79 -4.71
C THR A 80 19.67 21.29 -3.34
N GLU A 81 19.67 22.16 -2.34
CA GLU A 81 19.52 21.75 -0.93
C GLU A 81 18.60 22.70 -0.13
N GLY A 82 18.03 22.16 0.94
CA GLY A 82 17.20 22.91 1.88
C GLY A 82 16.46 22.02 2.89
N SER A 83 15.44 22.58 3.53
CA SER A 83 14.66 21.92 4.59
C SER A 83 13.33 21.35 4.09
N THR A 84 12.94 20.21 4.67
CA THR A 84 11.68 19.51 4.38
C THR A 84 10.90 19.17 5.65
N GLU A 85 9.58 19.23 5.58
CA GLU A 85 8.65 18.76 6.62
C GLU A 85 7.68 17.75 6.00
N TYR A 86 7.73 16.51 6.45
CA TYR A 86 6.88 15.41 5.97
C TYR A 86 6.04 14.85 7.12
N ASP A 87 4.78 15.27 7.17
CA ASP A 87 3.77 14.92 8.18
C ASP A 87 4.25 15.01 9.65
N GLY A 88 5.06 16.02 9.94
CA GLY A 88 5.58 16.30 11.29
C GLY A 88 7.03 15.83 11.50
N LEU A 89 7.53 14.90 10.68
CA LEU A 89 8.98 14.72 10.56
C LEU A 89 9.58 16.00 9.95
N LYS A 90 10.70 16.45 10.49
CA LYS A 90 11.46 17.59 9.98
C LYS A 90 12.87 17.13 9.64
N GLY A 91 13.37 17.62 8.53
CA GLY A 91 14.61 17.14 7.95
C GLY A 91 15.21 18.10 6.94
N THR A 92 16.28 17.65 6.30
CA THR A 92 16.88 18.32 5.15
C THR A 92 16.81 17.40 3.93
N PHE A 93 16.94 17.99 2.75
CA PHE A 93 17.03 17.23 1.51
C PHE A 93 18.11 17.79 0.59
N ARG A 94 18.67 16.92 -0.25
CA ARG A 94 19.54 17.28 -1.36
C ARG A 94 19.08 16.60 -2.63
N SER A 95 19.01 17.36 -3.72
CA SER A 95 18.68 16.85 -5.06
C SER A 95 19.81 17.18 -6.02
N TRP A 96 20.21 16.19 -6.80
CA TRP A 96 21.09 16.34 -7.95
C TRP A 96 20.32 15.83 -9.17
N GLU A 97 20.09 16.68 -10.17
CA GLU A 97 19.37 16.35 -11.40
C GLU A 97 20.29 16.62 -12.61
N LYS A 98 20.29 15.73 -13.62
CA LYS A 98 21.06 15.87 -14.85
C LYS A 98 20.30 15.26 -16.04
N LYS A 99 20.17 16.03 -17.13
CA LYS A 99 19.51 15.56 -18.35
C LYS A 99 20.35 14.50 -19.10
N PRO A 100 19.75 13.47 -19.72
CA PRO A 100 18.34 13.08 -19.63
C PRO A 100 18.07 12.13 -18.45
N LEU A 101 16.94 12.33 -17.77
CA LEU A 101 16.40 11.54 -16.66
C LEU A 101 17.27 11.34 -15.40
N GLN A 102 18.60 11.51 -15.42
CA GLN A 102 19.45 11.16 -14.29
C GLN A 102 19.11 12.01 -13.05
N TYR A 103 18.88 11.39 -11.89
CA TYR A 103 18.78 12.13 -10.63
C TYR A 103 19.18 11.31 -9.40
N ARG A 104 19.48 12.01 -8.31
CA ARG A 104 19.61 11.49 -6.95
C ARG A 104 18.87 12.44 -6.01
N LEU A 105 18.05 11.89 -5.13
CA LEU A 105 17.46 12.58 -3.98
C LEU A 105 17.92 11.89 -2.70
N GLU A 106 18.36 12.67 -1.74
CA GLU A 106 18.59 12.27 -0.34
C GLU A 106 17.68 13.09 0.56
N GLU A 107 16.96 12.43 1.47
CA GLU A 107 16.12 13.04 2.50
C GLU A 107 16.55 12.51 3.87
N ASP A 108 16.89 13.40 4.82
CA ASP A 108 17.31 13.04 6.17
C ASP A 108 16.40 13.68 7.22
N PHE A 109 15.63 12.83 7.91
CA PHE A 109 14.71 13.19 9.00
C PHE A 109 15.25 12.75 10.38
N ALA A 110 16.57 12.53 10.51
CA ALA A 110 17.35 12.09 11.67
C ALA A 110 17.03 10.69 12.25
N ILE A 111 15.75 10.33 12.36
CA ILE A 111 15.29 8.97 12.70
C ILE A 111 15.27 8.06 11.46
N LEU A 112 14.97 8.66 10.30
CA LEU A 112 14.75 8.06 8.98
C LEU A 112 15.63 8.77 7.94
N GLN A 113 16.36 8.01 7.13
CA GLN A 113 16.95 8.48 5.88
C GLN A 113 16.28 7.79 4.70
N GLN A 114 16.08 8.49 3.59
CA GLN A 114 15.55 7.94 2.35
C GLN A 114 16.42 8.39 1.18
N ILE A 115 16.79 7.45 0.29
CA ILE A 115 17.62 7.73 -0.89
C ILE A 115 16.97 7.08 -2.10
N GLN A 116 16.84 7.82 -3.19
CA GLN A 116 16.26 7.34 -4.44
C GLN A 116 16.83 8.09 -5.64
N GLY A 117 16.70 7.54 -6.84
CA GLY A 117 17.25 8.17 -8.03
C GLY A 117 16.86 7.47 -9.33
N ASP A 118 17.56 7.88 -10.38
CA ASP A 118 17.52 7.29 -11.71
C ASP A 118 18.88 7.50 -12.35
N ASP A 119 19.45 6.47 -12.97
CA ASP A 119 20.75 6.56 -13.62
C ASP A 119 20.65 6.93 -15.12
N GLY A 120 19.43 7.12 -15.62
CA GLY A 120 19.07 7.28 -17.02
C GLY A 120 18.55 5.98 -17.65
N GLN A 121 18.95 4.82 -17.13
CA GLN A 121 18.54 3.49 -17.61
C GLN A 121 17.43 2.89 -16.75
N VAL A 122 17.51 3.03 -15.42
CA VAL A 122 16.51 2.57 -14.44
C VAL A 122 16.28 3.59 -13.32
N SER A 123 15.04 3.67 -12.81
CA SER A 123 14.78 4.30 -11.50
C SER A 123 15.09 3.30 -10.38
N TRP A 124 15.61 3.79 -9.26
CA TRP A 124 16.03 2.97 -8.12
C TRP A 124 15.71 3.65 -6.78
N LYS A 125 15.58 2.85 -5.72
CA LYS A 125 15.32 3.32 -4.35
C LYS A 125 16.11 2.49 -3.34
N LYS A 126 16.54 3.11 -2.24
CA LYS A 126 17.18 2.45 -1.10
C LYS A 126 16.28 2.58 0.14
N ASP A 127 16.00 1.47 0.82
CA ASP A 127 15.18 1.45 2.04
C ASP A 127 15.97 1.97 3.26
N PRO A 128 15.31 2.30 4.39
CA PRO A 128 15.97 2.85 5.58
C PRO A 128 16.98 1.91 6.25
N ASN A 129 16.93 0.63 5.90
CA ASN A 129 17.77 -0.44 6.44
C ASN A 129 18.83 -0.90 5.40
N GLY A 130 18.92 -0.23 4.26
CA GLY A 130 20.01 -0.35 3.30
C GLY A 130 19.73 -1.15 2.02
N LYS A 131 18.57 -1.80 1.87
CA LYS A 131 18.25 -2.61 0.66
C LYS A 131 17.99 -1.72 -0.52
N VAL A 132 18.61 -2.04 -1.67
CA VAL A 132 18.37 -1.34 -2.93
C VAL A 132 17.35 -2.12 -3.79
N VAL A 133 16.44 -1.40 -4.45
CA VAL A 133 15.44 -1.97 -5.36
C VAL A 133 15.37 -1.18 -6.66
N ILE A 134 15.35 -1.90 -7.78
CA ILE A 134 15.15 -1.34 -9.12
C ILE A 134 13.64 -1.29 -9.42
N LEU A 135 13.13 -0.11 -9.77
CA LEU A 135 11.71 0.12 -9.99
C LEU A 135 11.36 -0.19 -11.46
N ARG A 136 10.82 -1.40 -11.69
CA ARG A 136 10.54 -1.95 -13.03
C ARG A 136 9.07 -2.27 -13.30
N ASP A 137 8.16 -1.85 -12.43
CA ASP A 137 6.72 -2.04 -12.68
C ASP A 137 6.26 -1.26 -13.92
N GLU A 138 5.19 -1.76 -14.55
CA GLU A 138 4.71 -1.25 -15.84
C GLU A 138 4.36 0.24 -15.79
N GLN A 139 3.80 0.71 -14.68
CA GLN A 139 3.42 2.10 -14.53
C GLN A 139 4.64 2.98 -14.29
N THR A 140 5.61 2.56 -13.47
CA THR A 140 6.89 3.28 -13.35
C THR A 140 7.59 3.38 -14.72
N LEU A 141 7.67 2.30 -15.50
CA LEU A 141 8.28 2.34 -16.83
C LEU A 141 7.55 3.29 -17.80
N LYS A 142 6.21 3.26 -17.83
CA LYS A 142 5.38 4.23 -18.59
C LYS A 142 5.64 5.66 -18.14
N ARG A 143 5.70 5.90 -16.82
CA ARG A 143 5.91 7.21 -16.20
C ARG A 143 7.32 7.78 -16.43
N ARG A 144 8.36 6.94 -16.45
CA ARG A 144 9.72 7.34 -16.86
C ARG A 144 9.74 7.83 -18.31
N LYS A 145 9.04 7.15 -19.22
CA LYS A 145 8.87 7.64 -20.60
C LYS A 145 8.09 8.96 -20.66
N ILE A 146 7.00 9.09 -19.92
CA ILE A 146 6.26 10.37 -19.81
C ILE A 146 7.18 11.50 -19.34
N ALA A 147 8.03 11.24 -18.33
CA ALA A 147 9.00 12.21 -17.82
C ALA A 147 10.07 12.61 -18.85
N LEU A 148 10.53 11.68 -19.69
CA LEU A 148 11.50 11.94 -20.76
C LEU A 148 10.90 12.81 -21.88
N GLU A 149 9.72 12.45 -22.39
CA GLU A 149 9.08 13.25 -23.47
C GLU A 149 8.57 14.60 -22.96
N MET A 150 8.28 14.71 -21.66
CA MET A 150 8.19 16.00 -20.99
C MET A 150 9.54 16.72 -21.01
N GLU A 151 10.65 16.11 -20.58
CA GLU A 151 11.97 16.74 -20.60
C GLU A 151 12.37 17.31 -21.98
N HIS A 152 11.88 16.71 -23.07
CA HIS A 152 12.01 17.16 -24.46
C HIS A 152 11.01 18.27 -24.90
N PHE A 153 10.11 18.71 -24.03
CA PHE A 153 9.03 19.69 -24.25
C PHE A 153 7.95 19.27 -25.26
N ASP A 154 7.73 17.98 -25.49
CA ASP A 154 6.69 17.52 -26.44
C ASP A 154 5.25 17.80 -25.94
N HIS A 155 5.04 18.14 -24.66
CA HIS A 155 3.75 18.64 -24.18
C HIS A 155 3.42 20.05 -24.71
N LEU A 156 4.40 20.81 -25.21
CA LEU A 156 4.18 22.08 -25.92
C LEU A 156 3.88 21.90 -27.42
N ASN A 157 4.07 20.71 -27.97
CA ASN A 157 3.84 20.42 -29.38
C ASN A 157 2.33 20.15 -29.63
N PRO A 158 1.60 21.01 -30.37
CA PRO A 158 0.17 20.78 -30.62
C PRO A 158 -0.11 19.58 -31.53
N LYS A 159 0.92 18.98 -32.11
CA LYS A 159 0.89 17.76 -32.92
C LYS A 159 1.48 16.54 -32.20
N SER A 160 1.68 16.62 -30.88
CA SER A 160 2.22 15.51 -30.08
C SER A 160 1.42 14.22 -30.28
N SER A 161 2.14 13.11 -30.48
CA SER A 161 1.55 11.78 -30.49
C SER A 161 1.27 11.24 -29.08
N LEU A 162 1.83 11.85 -28.03
CA LEU A 162 1.73 11.40 -26.64
C LEU A 162 0.80 12.29 -25.80
N PHE A 163 0.93 13.61 -25.91
CA PHE A 163 0.25 14.57 -25.05
C PHE A 163 -1.01 15.15 -25.71
N THR A 164 -1.90 15.71 -24.90
CA THR A 164 -3.08 16.44 -25.38
C THR A 164 -3.44 17.50 -24.36
N ILE A 165 -3.31 18.78 -24.73
CA ILE A 165 -3.56 19.93 -23.84
C ILE A 165 -4.97 20.48 -24.08
N SER A 166 -5.71 20.79 -23.01
CA SER A 166 -7.00 21.49 -23.08
C SER A 166 -7.13 22.58 -22.01
N TYR A 167 -7.92 23.62 -22.29
CA TYR A 167 -8.23 24.69 -21.34
C TYR A 167 -9.48 24.33 -20.52
N GLU A 168 -9.46 24.52 -19.20
CA GLU A 168 -10.60 24.31 -18.28
C GLU A 168 -11.00 25.59 -17.52
N GLY A 169 -10.89 26.74 -18.18
CA GLY A 169 -11.40 28.00 -17.66
C GLY A 169 -10.46 28.71 -16.68
N ILE A 170 -11.06 29.63 -15.92
CA ILE A 170 -10.40 30.39 -14.86
C ILE A 170 -10.87 29.81 -13.53
N GLN A 171 -9.93 29.46 -12.65
CA GLN A 171 -10.22 28.92 -11.33
C GLN A 171 -9.49 29.70 -10.23
N PRO A 172 -10.14 30.02 -9.10
CA PRO A 172 -9.47 30.69 -7.98
C PRO A 172 -8.54 29.71 -7.25
N VAL A 173 -7.35 30.18 -6.89
CA VAL A 173 -6.38 29.47 -6.05
C VAL A 173 -5.86 30.47 -5.02
N ASN A 174 -6.36 30.36 -3.78
CA ASN A 174 -6.17 31.37 -2.75
C ASN A 174 -6.59 32.76 -3.26
N GLU A 175 -5.70 33.76 -3.22
CA GLU A 175 -5.88 35.11 -3.75
C GLU A 175 -5.74 35.23 -5.28
N HIS A 176 -5.24 34.20 -5.96
CA HIS A 176 -4.96 34.22 -7.39
C HIS A 176 -6.15 33.77 -8.24
N LEU A 177 -6.39 34.46 -9.37
CA LEU A 177 -7.23 33.94 -10.45
C LEU A 177 -6.31 33.28 -11.47
N CYS A 178 -6.42 31.96 -11.62
CA CYS A 178 -5.52 31.16 -12.45
C CYS A 178 -6.21 30.65 -13.72
N HIS A 179 -5.50 30.64 -14.84
CA HIS A 179 -5.83 29.79 -15.99
C HIS A 179 -5.61 28.32 -15.63
N ALA A 180 -6.58 27.45 -15.92
CA ALA A 180 -6.52 26.03 -15.65
C ALA A 180 -6.16 25.25 -16.93
N ILE A 181 -4.91 24.78 -17.05
CA ILE A 181 -4.39 24.06 -18.23
C ILE A 181 -4.24 22.56 -17.99
N LYS A 182 -4.83 21.72 -18.85
CA LYS A 182 -4.96 20.26 -18.68
C LYS A 182 -4.17 19.48 -19.74
N ILE A 183 -2.98 18.97 -19.41
CA ILE A 183 -2.12 18.04 -20.18
C ILE A 183 -2.47 16.57 -19.90
N ARG A 184 -3.22 15.88 -20.78
CA ARG A 184 -3.34 14.41 -20.74
C ARG A 184 -2.18 13.73 -21.46
N ASN A 185 -1.93 12.46 -21.16
CA ASN A 185 -1.01 11.59 -21.90
C ASN A 185 -1.72 10.33 -22.47
N ARG A 186 -1.04 9.53 -23.29
CA ARG A 186 -1.56 8.31 -23.95
C ARG A 186 -0.85 6.99 -23.56
N LEU A 187 0.11 7.00 -22.64
CA LEU A 187 0.81 5.80 -22.14
C LEU A 187 0.14 5.18 -20.91
N ASN A 188 -0.47 6.01 -20.05
CA ASN A 188 -1.23 5.54 -18.89
C ASN A 188 -2.38 6.52 -18.55
N GLU A 189 -3.05 6.25 -17.42
CA GLU A 189 -4.16 7.05 -16.90
C GLU A 189 -3.72 8.28 -16.11
N ASP A 190 -2.41 8.58 -16.03
CA ASP A 190 -1.93 9.79 -15.36
C ASP A 190 -2.22 11.04 -16.16
N VAL A 191 -2.23 12.14 -15.44
CA VAL A 191 -2.82 13.38 -15.89
C VAL A 191 -1.91 14.53 -15.40
N MET A 192 -1.69 15.62 -16.17
CA MET A 192 -0.75 16.74 -15.90
C MET A 192 -1.30 18.21 -16.00
N TRP A 193 -1.33 19.08 -14.94
CA TRP A 193 -2.10 20.36 -14.85
C TRP A 193 -1.29 21.51 -14.31
N TYR A 194 -1.59 22.70 -14.83
CA TYR A 194 -1.12 23.97 -14.30
C TYR A 194 -2.21 25.02 -14.04
N PHE A 195 -2.19 25.57 -12.83
CA PHE A 195 -2.95 26.74 -12.41
C PHE A 195 -2.02 27.96 -12.49
N ILE A 196 -2.06 28.65 -13.63
CA ILE A 196 -1.15 29.73 -14.01
C ILE A 196 -1.82 31.08 -13.72
N ASP A 197 -1.23 31.92 -12.89
CA ASP A 197 -1.80 33.21 -12.49
C ASP A 197 -1.99 34.16 -13.69
N ARG A 198 -3.16 34.79 -13.77
CA ARG A 198 -3.57 35.63 -14.91
C ARG A 198 -2.84 36.97 -15.07
N LYS A 199 -1.95 37.35 -14.15
CA LYS A 199 -1.23 38.65 -14.18
C LYS A 199 0.27 38.47 -14.34
N SER A 200 0.84 37.53 -13.60
CA SER A 200 2.27 37.22 -13.56
C SER A 200 2.65 36.05 -14.47
N PHE A 201 1.67 35.25 -14.92
CA PHE A 201 1.87 34.00 -15.64
C PHE A 201 2.74 32.97 -14.90
N LEU A 202 2.94 33.13 -13.59
CA LEU A 202 3.63 32.15 -12.75
C LEU A 202 2.70 30.99 -12.36
N LEU A 203 3.28 29.82 -12.16
CA LEU A 203 2.55 28.64 -11.70
C LEU A 203 2.27 28.74 -10.19
N VAL A 204 1.02 28.96 -9.81
CA VAL A 204 0.60 29.05 -8.39
C VAL A 204 0.37 27.66 -7.80
N LYS A 205 -0.10 26.72 -8.63
CA LYS A 205 -0.49 25.37 -8.18
C LYS A 205 -0.42 24.35 -9.32
N SER A 206 -0.03 23.13 -8.99
CA SER A 206 -0.30 21.91 -9.77
C SER A 206 -1.15 20.95 -8.92
N VAL A 207 -1.66 19.86 -9.51
CA VAL A 207 -2.17 18.74 -8.70
C VAL A 207 -1.94 17.43 -9.44
N SER A 208 -1.07 16.52 -9.03
CA SER A 208 -0.98 15.20 -9.68
C SER A 208 -2.21 14.34 -9.40
N ARG A 209 -2.64 13.52 -10.36
CA ARG A 209 -3.47 12.34 -10.14
C ARG A 209 -2.89 11.17 -10.91
N LEU A 210 -2.65 10.13 -10.14
CA LEU A 210 -2.41 8.75 -10.55
C LEU A 210 -3.67 7.97 -10.13
N PRO A 211 -3.94 6.76 -10.65
CA PRO A 211 -5.16 6.02 -10.27
C PRO A 211 -5.30 5.75 -8.77
N ASP A 212 -4.18 5.65 -8.04
CA ASP A 212 -4.15 5.40 -6.58
C ASP A 212 -4.03 6.66 -5.70
N ILE A 213 -3.54 7.79 -6.25
CA ILE A 213 -3.02 8.93 -5.46
C ILE A 213 -3.27 10.27 -6.17
N GLU A 214 -3.70 11.28 -5.41
CA GLU A 214 -3.84 12.66 -5.87
C GLU A 214 -3.03 13.64 -5.00
N THR A 215 -2.09 14.40 -5.59
CA THR A 215 -1.13 15.27 -4.90
C THR A 215 -1.30 16.73 -5.31
N HIS A 216 -1.98 17.54 -4.50
CA HIS A 216 -2.14 18.99 -4.75
C HIS A 216 -0.90 19.73 -4.26
N THR A 217 -0.23 20.52 -5.10
CA THR A 217 0.95 21.29 -4.67
C THR A 217 0.78 22.78 -4.97
N LEU A 218 0.95 23.62 -3.95
CA LEU A 218 1.04 25.07 -4.03
C LEU A 218 2.50 25.50 -4.15
N TYR A 219 2.76 26.57 -4.89
CA TYR A 219 4.09 27.15 -5.10
C TYR A 219 4.13 28.62 -4.75
N SER A 220 5.21 29.06 -4.11
CA SER A 220 5.47 30.47 -3.81
C SER A 220 6.97 30.74 -3.65
N ASP A 221 7.33 31.96 -3.22
CA ASP A 221 8.73 32.41 -3.08
C ASP A 221 9.52 32.25 -4.39
N TYR A 222 9.00 32.80 -5.49
CA TYR A 222 9.68 32.75 -6.77
C TYR A 222 10.92 33.65 -6.77
N ARG A 223 12.11 33.04 -6.91
CA ARG A 223 13.41 33.75 -6.95
C ARG A 223 14.12 33.52 -8.28
N ASN A 224 15.01 34.44 -8.64
CA ASN A 224 15.77 34.38 -9.87
C ASN A 224 17.12 33.68 -9.66
N GLU A 225 17.35 32.60 -10.39
CA GLU A 225 18.62 31.89 -10.48
C GLU A 225 19.07 31.91 -11.94
N ASP A 226 20.21 32.57 -12.22
CA ASP A 226 20.81 32.76 -13.55
C ASP A 226 19.79 33.15 -14.65
N GLY A 227 18.94 34.13 -14.35
CA GLY A 227 17.97 34.68 -15.31
C GLY A 227 16.69 33.87 -15.49
N LEU A 228 16.46 32.82 -14.68
CA LEU A 228 15.23 32.02 -14.65
C LEU A 228 14.55 32.06 -13.27
N LEU A 229 13.22 32.00 -13.21
CA LEU A 229 12.45 31.99 -11.96
C LEU A 229 12.09 30.57 -11.50
N PHE A 230 12.36 30.27 -10.23
CA PHE A 230 12.03 29.00 -9.58
C PHE A 230 11.31 29.24 -8.24
N PRO A 231 10.34 28.40 -7.83
CA PRO A 231 9.66 28.54 -6.54
C PRO A 231 10.51 27.96 -5.41
N PHE A 232 10.90 28.80 -4.44
CA PHE A 232 11.67 28.40 -3.26
C PHE A 232 10.80 27.83 -2.13
N TYR A 233 9.48 27.80 -2.30
CA TYR A 233 8.53 27.13 -1.42
C TYR A 233 7.57 26.22 -2.20
N ASP A 234 7.44 24.96 -1.79
CA ASP A 234 6.32 24.09 -2.18
C ASP A 234 5.59 23.54 -0.96
N GLU A 235 4.26 23.56 -0.99
CA GLU A 235 3.43 22.85 -0.01
C GLU A 235 2.46 21.91 -0.70
N SER A 236 2.59 20.62 -0.40
CA SER A 236 1.82 19.54 -0.99
C SER A 236 0.76 18.96 -0.04
N ARG A 237 -0.33 18.43 -0.62
CA ARG A 237 -1.37 17.60 0.04
C ARG A 237 -1.62 16.35 -0.78
N ILE A 238 -1.50 15.17 -0.16
CA ILE A 238 -1.58 13.89 -0.87
C ILE A 238 -2.79 13.09 -0.36
N PHE A 239 -3.73 12.78 -1.25
CA PHE A 239 -4.98 12.05 -1.04
C PHE A 239 -4.92 10.66 -1.71
N PRO A 240 -5.71 9.66 -1.28
CA PRO A 240 -6.60 9.63 -0.09
C PRO A 240 -5.84 9.52 1.25
N ARG A 241 -4.50 9.58 1.17
CA ARG A 241 -3.55 9.37 2.26
C ARG A 241 -3.54 10.49 3.33
N GLU A 242 -4.17 11.62 3.06
CA GLU A 242 -4.23 12.85 3.88
C GLU A 242 -2.84 13.35 4.35
N LYS A 243 -1.83 13.33 3.47
CA LYS A 243 -0.44 13.75 3.78
C LYS A 243 -0.23 15.25 3.65
N LYS A 244 0.77 15.78 4.35
CA LYS A 244 1.36 17.10 4.15
C LYS A 244 2.88 16.97 3.98
N GLU A 245 3.39 17.49 2.86
CA GLU A 245 4.81 17.71 2.61
C GLU A 245 5.03 19.22 2.42
N ILE A 246 6.05 19.81 3.02
CA ILE A 246 6.54 21.16 2.70
C ILE A 246 8.02 21.04 2.36
N ASN A 247 8.46 21.69 1.29
CA ASN A 247 9.88 21.87 1.02
C ASN A 247 10.20 23.37 0.92
N ARG A 248 11.38 23.75 1.43
CA ARG A 248 11.95 25.09 1.33
C ARG A 248 13.33 24.97 0.69
N ILE A 249 13.54 25.64 -0.44
CA ILE A 249 14.87 25.79 -1.02
C ILE A 249 15.65 26.77 -0.14
N GLU A 250 16.85 26.36 0.27
CA GLU A 250 17.83 27.27 0.87
C GLU A 250 18.92 27.64 -0.15
N LYS A 251 19.17 26.75 -1.13
CA LYS A 251 20.12 26.95 -2.23
C LYS A 251 19.73 26.10 -3.45
N GLN A 252 19.73 26.70 -4.63
CA GLN A 252 19.64 26.02 -5.92
C GLN A 252 20.78 26.51 -6.82
N ILE A 253 21.36 25.67 -7.67
CA ILE A 253 22.35 26.05 -8.67
C ILE A 253 22.07 25.30 -9.97
N ILE A 254 21.92 26.03 -11.08
CA ILE A 254 21.74 25.45 -12.42
C ILE A 254 23.09 25.35 -13.15
N ASN A 255 23.24 24.38 -14.06
CA ASN A 255 24.45 24.14 -14.86
C ASN A 255 25.76 23.93 -14.06
N ALA A 256 25.66 23.64 -12.77
CA ALA A 256 26.81 23.27 -11.95
C ALA A 256 27.41 21.92 -12.40
N PRO A 257 28.75 21.74 -12.35
CA PRO A 257 29.34 20.42 -12.44
C PRO A 257 28.82 19.52 -11.31
N ILE A 258 28.25 18.36 -11.67
CA ILE A 258 27.82 17.33 -10.74
C ILE A 258 28.65 16.07 -11.01
N ASP A 259 29.16 15.44 -9.95
CA ASP A 259 29.88 14.17 -10.03
C ASP A 259 29.01 13.07 -10.65
N PRO A 260 29.41 12.47 -11.80
CA PRO A 260 28.67 11.36 -12.40
C PRO A 260 28.49 10.15 -11.47
N ALA A 261 29.32 9.97 -10.44
CA ALA A 261 29.23 8.86 -9.49
C ALA A 261 27.99 8.89 -8.58
N LEU A 262 27.23 10.00 -8.55
CA LEU A 262 26.03 10.16 -7.71
C LEU A 262 24.78 9.46 -8.27
N PHE A 263 24.70 9.28 -9.59
CA PHE A 263 23.51 8.82 -10.31
C PHE A 263 23.34 7.28 -10.44
N PRO A 264 24.40 6.47 -10.64
CA PRO A 264 24.28 5.01 -10.74
C PRO A 264 23.56 4.38 -9.56
N VAL A 265 22.92 3.24 -9.80
CA VAL A 265 22.32 2.41 -8.75
C VAL A 265 23.37 2.17 -7.65
N PRO A 266 23.13 2.61 -6.40
CA PRO A 266 24.10 2.45 -5.33
C PRO A 266 24.29 0.96 -5.00
N PRO A 267 25.46 0.55 -4.49
CA PRO A 267 25.66 -0.82 -4.04
C PRO A 267 24.62 -1.17 -2.96
N ASP A 268 24.08 -2.38 -3.08
CA ASP A 268 23.27 -2.94 -2.02
C ASP A 268 24.12 -3.14 -0.77
N SER A 269 23.56 -2.78 0.38
CA SER A 269 24.24 -2.91 1.68
C SER A 269 23.40 -3.67 2.71
N SER A 270 22.29 -4.30 2.31
CA SER A 270 21.48 -5.12 3.20
C SER A 270 22.04 -6.53 3.43
N ARG A 271 23.35 -6.64 3.71
CA ARG A 271 23.92 -7.83 4.38
C ARG A 271 23.88 -7.59 5.89
N ASP A 272 22.66 -7.29 6.35
CA ASP A 272 22.28 -6.97 7.73
C ASP A 272 21.80 -8.21 8.50
N TYR A 273 22.02 -9.39 7.92
CA TYR A 273 21.67 -10.70 8.44
C TYR A 273 22.82 -11.72 8.28
N GLU A 274 22.82 -12.75 9.10
CA GLU A 274 23.75 -13.89 9.07
C GLU A 274 23.01 -15.21 9.30
N PHE A 275 23.42 -16.28 8.59
CA PHE A 275 22.98 -17.65 8.84
C PHE A 275 23.91 -18.30 9.89
N THR A 276 23.36 -18.74 11.02
CA THR A 276 24.18 -19.05 12.22
C THR A 276 25.05 -20.30 12.11
N GLU A 277 24.79 -21.17 11.12
CA GLU A 277 25.59 -22.38 10.85
C GLU A 277 26.54 -22.22 9.64
N GLY A 278 26.65 -21.02 9.05
CA GLY A 278 27.45 -20.79 7.84
C GLY A 278 26.82 -21.33 6.54
N ASN A 279 25.59 -21.85 6.61
CA ASN A 279 24.78 -22.22 5.45
C ASN A 279 24.40 -20.98 4.62
N ARG A 280 24.00 -21.16 3.35
CA ARG A 280 23.36 -20.11 2.53
C ARG A 280 21.82 -20.17 2.56
N SER A 281 21.25 -20.95 3.48
CA SER A 281 19.81 -21.15 3.59
C SER A 281 19.40 -21.76 4.94
N GLU A 282 18.17 -21.50 5.37
CA GLU A 282 17.56 -22.03 6.60
C GLU A 282 16.09 -22.46 6.37
N ASN A 283 15.55 -23.38 7.17
CA ASN A 283 14.19 -23.95 7.05
C ASN A 283 13.36 -23.78 8.33
N ILE A 284 12.85 -22.57 8.56
CA ILE A 284 12.16 -22.17 9.77
C ILE A 284 10.74 -22.79 9.83
N PRO A 285 10.33 -23.46 10.92
CA PRO A 285 8.94 -23.90 11.11
C PRO A 285 8.03 -22.71 11.45
N PHE A 286 6.80 -22.71 10.92
CA PHE A 286 5.81 -21.66 11.22
C PHE A 286 4.48 -22.22 11.74
N GLN A 287 3.73 -21.38 12.45
CA GLN A 287 2.36 -21.67 12.86
C GLN A 287 1.39 -21.06 11.84
N LEU A 288 0.64 -21.90 11.13
CA LEU A 288 -0.45 -21.46 10.26
C LEU A 288 -1.74 -21.38 11.09
N VAL A 289 -2.20 -20.17 11.40
CA VAL A 289 -3.39 -19.94 12.23
C VAL A 289 -4.32 -18.97 11.52
N GLU A 290 -5.56 -19.37 11.25
CA GLU A 290 -6.52 -18.57 10.48
C GLU A 290 -5.93 -18.08 9.15
N ASN A 291 -5.38 -18.98 8.33
CA ASN A 291 -4.63 -18.67 7.10
C ASN A 291 -3.38 -17.77 7.26
N LEU A 292 -3.07 -17.22 8.45
CA LEU A 292 -1.93 -16.32 8.67
C LEU A 292 -0.70 -17.08 9.16
N ILE A 293 0.48 -16.63 8.71
CA ILE A 293 1.78 -17.26 8.98
C ILE A 293 2.44 -16.55 10.16
N TYR A 294 2.63 -17.26 11.27
CA TYR A 294 3.31 -16.74 12.45
C TYR A 294 4.64 -17.44 12.72
N LEU A 295 5.63 -16.64 13.10
CA LEU A 295 7.00 -17.05 13.40
C LEU A 295 7.36 -16.67 14.83
N GLU A 296 8.19 -17.47 15.49
CA GLU A 296 8.84 -17.07 16.75
C GLU A 296 10.06 -16.20 16.43
N VAL A 297 9.99 -14.93 16.85
CA VAL A 297 11.10 -13.97 16.74
C VAL A 297 11.60 -13.64 18.15
N LYS A 298 12.92 -13.70 18.32
CA LYS A 298 13.61 -13.34 19.55
C LYS A 298 14.21 -11.95 19.45
N THR A 299 13.72 -11.02 20.26
CA THR A 299 14.23 -9.66 20.43
C THR A 299 14.84 -9.50 21.83
N GLY A 300 16.17 -9.45 21.90
CA GLY A 300 16.90 -9.49 23.18
C GLY A 300 16.58 -10.76 23.98
N ASN A 301 15.97 -10.59 25.15
CA ASN A 301 15.57 -11.69 26.05
C ASN A 301 14.12 -12.17 25.84
N HIS A 302 13.40 -11.66 24.84
CA HIS A 302 11.99 -11.98 24.61
C HIS A 302 11.79 -12.75 23.30
N THR A 303 11.31 -13.99 23.37
CA THR A 303 10.71 -14.67 22.21
C THR A 303 9.21 -14.32 22.14
N ARG A 304 8.71 -13.94 20.97
CA ARG A 304 7.30 -13.59 20.73
C ARG A 304 6.85 -14.05 19.34
N MET A 305 5.54 -14.18 19.18
CA MET A 305 4.90 -14.46 17.89
C MET A 305 4.82 -13.19 17.05
N TRP A 306 5.34 -13.24 15.82
CA TRP A 306 5.26 -12.18 14.82
C TRP A 306 4.57 -12.72 13.56
N LEU A 307 3.75 -11.89 12.92
CA LEU A 307 3.12 -12.19 11.62
C LEU A 307 4.16 -12.01 10.49
N LEU A 308 4.09 -12.84 9.44
CA LEU A 308 4.81 -12.61 8.19
C LEU A 308 3.87 -11.96 7.15
N ASP A 309 4.28 -10.84 6.56
CA ASP A 309 3.39 -9.97 5.77
C ASP A 309 4.15 -9.32 4.59
N SER A 310 3.76 -9.63 3.35
CA SER A 310 4.35 -9.03 2.14
C SER A 310 3.64 -7.77 1.66
N GLY A 311 2.52 -7.38 2.27
CA GLY A 311 1.88 -6.07 2.10
C GLY A 311 2.49 -4.99 2.99
N ALA A 312 3.13 -5.35 4.11
CA ALA A 312 3.83 -4.44 5.00
C ALA A 312 5.14 -3.90 4.38
N SER A 313 5.13 -2.62 3.98
CA SER A 313 6.29 -1.95 3.35
C SER A 313 7.56 -1.84 4.22
N MET A 314 7.44 -2.08 5.52
CA MET A 314 8.53 -2.16 6.50
C MET A 314 7.96 -2.91 7.73
N SER A 315 8.81 -3.60 8.49
CA SER A 315 8.44 -4.33 9.68
C SER A 315 7.90 -3.39 10.75
N LEU A 316 7.12 -3.92 11.70
CA LEU A 316 6.61 -3.15 12.82
C LEU A 316 6.49 -3.99 14.09
N MET A 317 6.62 -3.37 15.26
CA MET A 317 6.37 -4.03 16.56
C MET A 317 5.25 -3.36 17.34
N ASP A 318 4.72 -4.03 18.36
CA ASP A 318 3.80 -3.40 19.30
C ASP A 318 4.49 -2.28 20.10
N GLN A 319 3.88 -1.11 20.16
CA GLN A 319 4.42 0.09 20.83
C GLN A 319 4.64 -0.13 22.33
N LYS A 320 3.74 -0.86 23.01
CA LYS A 320 3.91 -1.18 24.42
C LYS A 320 5.04 -2.19 24.60
N PHE A 321 5.18 -3.18 23.72
CA PHE A 321 6.31 -4.11 23.76
C PHE A 321 7.66 -3.41 23.54
N ALA A 322 7.73 -2.41 22.65
CA ALA A 322 8.93 -1.57 22.48
C ALA A 322 9.30 -0.84 23.77
N LEU A 323 8.31 -0.20 24.42
CA LEU A 323 8.51 0.52 25.69
C LEU A 323 8.88 -0.42 26.85
N ASP A 324 8.27 -1.60 26.92
CA ASP A 324 8.60 -2.64 27.91
C ASP A 324 10.04 -3.19 27.71
N MET A 325 10.57 -3.14 26.48
CA MET A 325 11.99 -3.40 26.15
C MET A 325 12.92 -2.19 26.39
N GLY A 326 12.39 -1.05 26.84
CA GLY A 326 13.15 0.21 27.00
C GLY A 326 13.47 0.95 25.69
N ILE A 327 12.94 0.49 24.56
CA ILE A 327 13.09 1.14 23.25
C ILE A 327 12.04 2.26 23.16
N ARG A 328 12.46 3.47 22.77
CA ARG A 328 11.58 4.61 22.61
C ARG A 328 11.09 4.74 21.16
N PRO A 329 9.78 4.83 20.93
CA PRO A 329 9.22 5.32 19.67
C PRO A 329 9.58 6.80 19.46
N GLU A 330 10.02 7.15 18.26
CA GLU A 330 10.43 8.50 17.86
C GLU A 330 10.01 8.78 16.41
N GLY A 331 9.51 9.98 16.12
CA GLY A 331 9.05 10.36 14.78
C GLY A 331 7.76 9.64 14.36
N GLN A 332 6.72 10.39 14.01
CA GLN A 332 5.36 9.85 13.91
C GLN A 332 4.89 9.82 12.44
N ILE A 333 4.46 8.64 11.94
CA ILE A 333 4.16 8.37 10.51
C ILE A 333 2.98 7.35 10.32
N ARG A 334 1.89 7.68 9.60
CA ARG A 334 0.71 6.77 9.41
C ARG A 334 0.98 5.72 8.36
N GLY A 335 0.87 4.44 8.72
CA GLY A 335 0.70 3.37 7.74
C GLY A 335 -0.58 3.53 6.89
N HIS A 336 -0.50 3.02 5.67
CA HIS A 336 -1.63 2.68 4.83
C HIS A 336 -1.66 1.17 4.73
N GLY A 337 -2.78 0.54 5.05
CA GLY A 337 -2.93 -0.92 5.00
C GLY A 337 -4.33 -1.29 4.54
N PHE A 338 -4.83 -2.46 4.91
CA PHE A 338 -6.19 -2.87 4.56
C PHE A 338 -7.22 -1.82 5.02
N GLY A 339 -8.08 -1.37 4.09
CA GLY A 339 -9.20 -0.47 4.32
C GLY A 339 -8.91 1.00 4.73
N ALA A 340 -7.94 1.32 5.60
CA ALA A 340 -7.71 2.72 6.03
C ALA A 340 -6.28 3.11 6.48
N ASN A 341 -6.14 4.41 6.79
CA ASN A 341 -4.92 5.07 7.28
C ASN A 341 -4.84 5.07 8.83
N PHE A 342 -3.73 4.59 9.41
CA PHE A 342 -3.54 4.40 10.87
C PHE A 342 -2.14 4.81 11.34
N ASP A 343 -1.97 5.13 12.63
CA ASP A 343 -0.73 5.73 13.16
C ASP A 343 0.39 4.71 13.48
N LEU A 344 1.62 5.08 13.13
CA LEU A 344 2.87 4.43 13.55
C LEU A 344 3.87 5.48 14.05
N GLU A 345 4.93 5.01 14.69
CA GLU A 345 6.15 5.74 15.02
C GLU A 345 7.37 4.90 14.58
N PHE A 346 8.60 5.43 14.59
CA PHE A 346 9.80 4.61 14.34
C PHE A 346 10.43 4.12 15.63
N VAL A 347 11.03 2.93 15.59
CA VAL A 347 11.85 2.37 16.66
C VAL A 347 13.15 1.80 16.09
N ARG A 348 14.25 2.03 16.82
CA ARG A 348 15.59 1.50 16.49
C ARG A 348 15.81 0.18 17.23
N LEU A 349 15.37 -0.92 16.65
CA LEU A 349 15.49 -2.26 17.20
C LEU A 349 16.96 -2.70 17.22
N PRO A 350 17.57 -3.06 18.36
CA PRO A 350 19.02 -3.36 18.43
C PRO A 350 19.47 -4.57 17.61
N GLY A 351 18.56 -5.50 17.33
CA GLY A 351 18.77 -6.73 16.58
C GLY A 351 17.69 -7.75 16.93
N PHE A 352 17.51 -8.76 16.08
CA PHE A 352 16.57 -9.85 16.32
C PHE A 352 17.06 -11.18 15.73
N SER A 353 16.37 -12.27 16.03
CA SER A 353 16.71 -13.58 15.48
C SER A 353 15.48 -14.47 15.32
N LEU A 354 15.57 -15.37 14.36
CA LEU A 354 14.70 -16.53 14.15
C LEU A 354 15.58 -17.80 14.28
N PRO A 355 15.01 -19.01 14.31
CA PRO A 355 15.82 -20.23 14.17
C PRO A 355 16.77 -20.14 12.96
N GLY A 356 18.07 -20.37 13.18
CA GLY A 356 19.14 -20.37 12.17
C GLY A 356 19.51 -19.02 11.53
N VAL A 357 18.80 -17.92 11.82
CA VAL A 357 19.04 -16.60 11.19
C VAL A 357 19.04 -15.47 12.22
N THR A 358 20.12 -14.68 12.23
CA THR A 358 20.30 -13.50 13.09
C THR A 358 20.33 -12.21 12.26
N PHE A 359 19.68 -11.16 12.75
CA PHE A 359 19.65 -9.82 12.17
C PHE A 359 20.34 -8.80 13.07
N GLY A 360 21.14 -7.93 12.47
CA GLY A 360 21.70 -6.75 13.12
C GLY A 360 20.66 -5.67 13.43
N LYS A 361 21.11 -4.49 13.82
CA LYS A 361 20.24 -3.36 14.17
C LYS A 361 19.39 -2.92 12.98
N GLN A 362 18.08 -2.75 13.21
CA GLN A 362 17.10 -2.35 12.21
C GLN A 362 16.33 -1.08 12.66
N THR A 363 15.88 -0.29 11.70
CA THR A 363 14.88 0.76 11.91
C THR A 363 13.53 0.22 11.42
N ILE A 364 12.61 -0.04 12.34
CA ILE A 364 11.28 -0.57 12.04
C ILE A 364 10.21 0.38 12.58
N PHE A 365 8.94 0.15 12.26
CA PHE A 365 7.85 0.92 12.86
C PHE A 365 7.43 0.37 14.25
N SER A 366 6.65 1.14 14.99
CA SER A 366 5.86 0.66 16.12
C SER A 366 4.40 1.09 16.01
N PHE A 367 3.48 0.19 16.36
CA PHE A 367 2.02 0.41 16.29
C PHE A 367 1.37 0.30 17.67
N GLN A 368 0.47 1.22 18.01
CA GLN A 368 -0.22 1.22 19.31
C GLN A 368 -1.31 0.14 19.39
N GLY A 369 -1.14 -0.85 20.27
CA GLY A 369 -2.12 -1.90 20.53
C GLY A 369 -2.21 -2.92 19.39
N LEU A 370 -1.07 -3.34 18.84
CA LEU A 370 -1.02 -4.46 17.90
C LEU A 370 -1.46 -5.74 18.62
N ALA A 371 -0.84 -6.02 19.76
CA ALA A 371 -1.11 -7.20 20.57
C ALA A 371 -2.58 -7.24 21.01
N GLU A 372 -3.13 -6.11 21.46
CA GLU A 372 -4.52 -5.96 21.92
C GLU A 372 -5.56 -6.16 20.79
N LYS A 373 -5.21 -5.92 19.53
CA LYS A 373 -6.08 -6.14 18.37
C LYS A 373 -6.11 -7.59 17.88
N THR A 374 -5.13 -8.40 18.27
CA THR A 374 -4.97 -9.80 17.83
C THR A 374 -5.38 -10.79 18.92
N ASN A 375 -6.20 -11.77 18.57
CA ASN A 375 -6.71 -12.75 19.54
C ASN A 375 -5.70 -13.89 19.79
N GLU A 376 -5.48 -14.71 18.77
CA GLU A 376 -4.84 -16.03 18.92
C GLU A 376 -4.11 -16.41 17.61
N PRO A 377 -2.77 -16.50 17.60
CA PRO A 377 -1.86 -16.07 18.68
C PRO A 377 -1.88 -14.54 18.87
N THR A 378 -1.45 -14.08 20.05
CA THR A 378 -1.18 -12.65 20.28
C THR A 378 0.06 -12.21 19.51
N CYS A 379 -0.09 -11.23 18.64
CA CYS A 379 0.95 -10.76 17.72
C CYS A 379 1.71 -9.57 18.30
N TYR A 380 3.03 -9.68 18.41
CA TYR A 380 3.89 -8.62 18.98
C TYR A 380 4.71 -7.85 17.95
N GLY A 381 4.69 -8.30 16.70
CA GLY A 381 5.21 -7.56 15.56
C GLY A 381 4.83 -8.21 14.23
N ILE A 382 5.22 -7.58 13.14
CA ILE A 382 5.02 -8.02 11.77
C ILE A 382 6.36 -7.89 11.05
N LEU A 383 6.80 -8.97 10.40
CA LEU A 383 7.98 -9.00 9.53
C LEU A 383 7.55 -8.66 8.10
N GLY A 384 8.00 -7.49 7.62
CA GLY A 384 7.60 -6.88 6.37
C GLY A 384 8.61 -7.03 5.23
N TYR A 385 8.46 -6.18 4.21
CA TYR A 385 9.35 -6.09 3.05
C TYR A 385 10.83 -5.93 3.43
N ASP A 386 11.16 -5.15 4.45
CA ASP A 386 12.52 -4.94 4.96
C ASP A 386 13.15 -6.21 5.60
N PHE A 387 12.36 -7.21 5.98
CA PHE A 387 12.85 -8.54 6.32
C PHE A 387 12.87 -9.45 5.08
N LEU A 388 11.74 -9.52 4.36
CA LEU A 388 11.53 -10.44 3.24
C LEU A 388 12.49 -10.20 2.06
N SER A 389 12.83 -8.95 1.76
CA SER A 389 13.67 -8.53 0.62
C SER A 389 15.15 -8.92 0.71
N ARG A 390 15.59 -9.48 1.84
CA ARG A 390 16.96 -9.98 2.06
C ARG A 390 17.20 -11.35 1.43
N PHE A 391 16.14 -12.06 1.04
CA PHE A 391 16.16 -13.47 0.66
C PHE A 391 15.44 -13.75 -0.67
N VAL A 392 15.68 -14.94 -1.21
CA VAL A 392 14.60 -15.68 -1.89
C VAL A 392 13.84 -16.43 -0.81
N VAL A 393 12.53 -16.18 -0.70
CA VAL A 393 11.67 -16.74 0.35
C VAL A 393 10.81 -17.85 -0.24
N LYS A 394 10.91 -19.08 0.29
CA LYS A 394 9.99 -20.19 -0.02
C LYS A 394 9.00 -20.36 1.13
N ILE A 395 7.72 -20.54 0.80
CA ILE A 395 6.66 -20.91 1.74
C ILE A 395 6.06 -22.24 1.29
N ASP A 396 6.19 -23.24 2.14
CA ASP A 396 5.55 -24.56 2.01
C ASP A 396 4.43 -24.64 3.05
N TYR A 397 3.18 -24.48 2.61
CA TYR A 397 2.02 -24.38 3.50
C TYR A 397 1.62 -25.74 4.10
N THR A 398 1.77 -26.85 3.36
CA THR A 398 1.48 -28.20 3.84
C THR A 398 2.55 -28.64 4.85
N ALA A 399 3.85 -28.49 4.55
CA ALA A 399 4.93 -28.81 5.48
C ALA A 399 5.11 -27.79 6.61
N ARG A 400 4.45 -26.62 6.52
CA ARG A 400 4.56 -25.47 7.44
C ARG A 400 6.00 -24.99 7.63
N ARG A 401 6.73 -24.85 6.51
CA ARG A 401 8.13 -24.43 6.46
C ARG A 401 8.32 -23.18 5.62
N LEU A 402 9.01 -22.21 6.22
CA LEU A 402 9.54 -21.03 5.58
C LEU A 402 11.01 -21.29 5.30
N SER A 403 11.39 -21.51 4.05
CA SER A 403 12.81 -21.58 3.68
C SER A 403 13.30 -20.20 3.26
N LEU A 404 14.38 -19.73 3.88
CA LEU A 404 15.06 -18.49 3.50
C LEU A 404 16.35 -18.87 2.79
N TYR A 405 16.60 -18.32 1.60
CA TYR A 405 17.82 -18.54 0.82
C TYR A 405 18.55 -17.21 0.60
N ASP A 406 19.87 -17.19 0.72
CA ASP A 406 20.71 -16.10 0.22
C ASP A 406 20.46 -15.93 -1.30
N PRO A 407 20.10 -14.73 -1.80
CA PRO A 407 19.93 -14.50 -3.24
C PRO A 407 21.24 -14.72 -4.01
N GLU A 408 22.39 -14.50 -3.38
CA GLU A 408 23.71 -14.72 -3.98
C GLU A 408 23.98 -16.23 -4.11
N GLY A 409 23.73 -16.78 -5.31
CA GLY A 409 23.92 -18.20 -5.62
C GLY A 409 22.65 -19.04 -5.57
N PHE A 410 21.49 -18.46 -5.25
CA PHE A 410 20.23 -19.17 -5.44
C PHE A 410 19.96 -19.42 -6.93
N VAL A 411 19.71 -20.68 -7.28
CA VAL A 411 19.27 -21.10 -8.63
C VAL A 411 18.05 -21.98 -8.48
N TYR A 412 16.94 -21.58 -9.07
CA TYR A 412 15.73 -22.39 -9.06
C TYR A 412 15.85 -23.57 -10.05
N THR A 413 15.72 -24.80 -9.53
CA THR A 413 15.84 -26.06 -10.30
C THR A 413 14.58 -26.92 -10.26
N GLY A 414 13.46 -26.38 -9.75
CA GLY A 414 12.19 -27.09 -9.64
C GLY A 414 11.37 -27.11 -10.95
N LYS A 415 10.10 -27.49 -10.85
CA LYS A 415 9.17 -27.64 -12.01
C LYS A 415 7.99 -26.66 -12.01
N GLY A 416 7.98 -25.76 -11.04
CA GLY A 416 6.96 -24.73 -10.86
C GLY A 416 7.06 -23.60 -11.87
N THR A 417 5.98 -22.82 -11.90
CA THR A 417 5.76 -21.79 -12.92
C THR A 417 6.40 -20.48 -12.48
N VAL A 418 7.50 -20.11 -13.12
CA VAL A 418 8.19 -18.84 -12.91
C VAL A 418 7.40 -17.72 -13.58
N ILE A 419 7.03 -16.71 -12.80
CA ILE A 419 6.24 -15.55 -13.21
C ILE A 419 7.08 -14.29 -13.01
N ASP A 420 7.18 -13.46 -14.06
CA ASP A 420 7.73 -12.11 -13.96
C ASP A 420 6.76 -11.22 -13.15
N ALA A 421 7.20 -10.80 -11.97
CA ALA A 421 6.36 -10.14 -10.99
C ALA A 421 7.04 -8.87 -10.43
N PRO A 422 7.11 -7.78 -11.21
CA PRO A 422 7.67 -6.51 -10.76
C PRO A 422 7.14 -6.05 -9.40
N LEU A 423 8.04 -5.57 -8.55
CA LEU A 423 7.70 -5.01 -7.25
C LEU A 423 7.10 -3.60 -7.43
N LYS A 424 5.94 -3.36 -6.83
CA LYS A 424 5.33 -2.03 -6.69
C LYS A 424 5.20 -1.71 -5.21
N ASN A 425 5.86 -0.64 -4.75
CA ASN A 425 5.95 -0.28 -3.32
C ASN A 425 6.45 -1.43 -2.40
N GLY A 426 7.29 -2.33 -2.92
CA GLY A 426 7.78 -3.53 -2.20
C GLY A 426 6.88 -4.78 -2.32
N ILE A 427 5.70 -4.68 -2.94
CA ILE A 427 4.75 -5.79 -3.09
C ILE A 427 4.86 -6.36 -4.51
N PHE A 428 4.94 -7.69 -4.68
CA PHE A 428 4.96 -8.33 -6.00
C PHE A 428 3.63 -8.12 -6.75
N THR A 429 3.69 -7.81 -8.05
CA THR A 429 2.50 -7.65 -8.92
C THR A 429 2.48 -8.65 -10.07
N LEU A 430 1.50 -9.57 -10.05
CA LEU A 430 1.45 -10.73 -10.93
C LEU A 430 0.14 -10.82 -11.73
N PRO A 431 0.15 -11.40 -12.96
CA PRO A 431 -1.04 -11.53 -13.78
C PRO A 431 -1.94 -12.69 -13.29
N MET A 432 -3.22 -12.41 -13.05
CA MET A 432 -4.22 -13.40 -12.65
C MET A 432 -5.56 -13.13 -13.37
N MET A 433 -6.37 -14.17 -13.53
CA MET A 433 -7.65 -14.14 -14.25
C MET A 433 -8.71 -14.94 -13.48
N VAL A 434 -9.91 -14.38 -13.29
CA VAL A 434 -11.06 -15.02 -12.62
C VAL A 434 -12.24 -15.13 -13.59
N ASP A 435 -12.93 -16.28 -13.59
CA ASP A 435 -14.04 -16.65 -14.48
C ASP A 435 -13.74 -16.50 -16.00
N GLY A 436 -12.46 -16.40 -16.39
CA GLY A 436 -12.04 -16.03 -17.75
C GLY A 436 -12.29 -14.57 -18.14
N ILE A 437 -12.99 -13.80 -17.29
CA ILE A 437 -13.50 -12.45 -17.56
C ILE A 437 -12.66 -11.39 -16.86
N TYR A 438 -12.40 -11.56 -15.56
CA TYR A 438 -11.77 -10.55 -14.72
C TYR A 438 -10.25 -10.76 -14.67
N SER A 439 -9.52 -10.10 -15.57
CA SER A 439 -8.08 -10.30 -15.77
C SER A 439 -7.27 -9.02 -15.56
N GLY A 440 -6.09 -9.14 -14.94
CA GLY A 440 -5.15 -8.03 -14.78
C GLY A 440 -4.05 -8.34 -13.76
N LYS A 441 -3.40 -7.30 -13.24
CA LYS A 441 -2.37 -7.41 -12.19
C LYS A 441 -3.01 -7.46 -10.81
N TRP A 442 -2.52 -8.36 -9.96
CA TRP A 442 -2.89 -8.53 -8.55
C TRP A 442 -1.66 -8.40 -7.66
N SER A 443 -1.84 -7.80 -6.48
CA SER A 443 -0.81 -7.67 -5.44
C SER A 443 -0.70 -8.95 -4.62
N LEU A 444 0.50 -9.50 -4.41
CA LEU A 444 0.71 -10.69 -3.58
C LEU A 444 0.92 -10.31 -2.11
N ASP A 445 0.02 -10.78 -1.23
CA ASP A 445 0.00 -10.44 0.19
C ASP A 445 -0.15 -11.68 1.08
N ILE A 446 0.97 -12.19 1.59
CA ILE A 446 0.99 -13.29 2.58
C ILE A 446 0.54 -12.87 3.99
N GLY A 447 0.33 -11.56 4.23
CA GLY A 447 -0.32 -11.03 5.42
C GLY A 447 -1.86 -11.00 5.32
N SER A 448 -2.42 -11.16 4.12
CA SER A 448 -3.87 -11.19 3.90
C SER A 448 -4.48 -12.57 4.11
N PHE A 449 -5.49 -12.66 4.99
CA PHE A 449 -6.29 -13.86 5.21
C PHE A 449 -7.00 -14.35 3.93
N ASN A 450 -7.53 -13.42 3.13
CA ASN A 450 -8.33 -13.67 1.94
C ASN A 450 -7.67 -13.09 0.67
N THR A 451 -7.98 -13.70 -0.46
CA THR A 451 -7.91 -13.05 -1.77
C THR A 451 -9.14 -12.16 -1.94
N SER A 452 -8.94 -10.90 -2.34
CA SER A 452 -10.02 -9.92 -2.50
C SER A 452 -9.85 -8.99 -3.70
N PHE A 453 -10.95 -8.61 -4.34
CA PHE A 453 -10.95 -7.56 -5.36
C PHE A 453 -10.78 -6.18 -4.73
N HIS A 454 -10.12 -5.26 -5.42
CA HIS A 454 -10.11 -3.85 -5.02
C HIS A 454 -11.42 -3.16 -5.39
N PHE A 455 -11.86 -2.22 -4.56
CA PHE A 455 -13.17 -1.56 -4.71
C PHE A 455 -13.38 -0.90 -6.08
N PRO A 456 -12.40 -0.15 -6.65
CA PRO A 456 -12.58 0.48 -7.96
C PRO A 456 -12.86 -0.54 -9.08
N PHE A 457 -12.14 -1.67 -9.07
CA PHE A 457 -12.34 -2.75 -10.04
C PHE A 457 -13.69 -3.46 -9.81
N ALA A 458 -14.03 -3.79 -8.57
CA ALA A 458 -15.31 -4.43 -8.24
C ALA A 458 -16.52 -3.56 -8.64
N LYS A 459 -16.38 -2.24 -8.52
CA LYS A 459 -17.39 -1.25 -8.93
C LYS A 459 -17.50 -1.14 -10.45
N ALA A 460 -16.38 -1.03 -11.16
CA ALA A 460 -16.37 -1.01 -12.62
C ALA A 460 -16.97 -2.28 -13.25
N ASN A 461 -16.84 -3.42 -12.57
CA ASN A 461 -17.32 -4.73 -13.02
C ASN A 461 -18.66 -5.17 -12.39
N ASN A 462 -19.35 -4.28 -11.67
CA ASN A 462 -20.66 -4.53 -11.03
C ASN A 462 -20.72 -5.73 -10.05
N LEU A 463 -19.58 -6.16 -9.48
CA LEU A 463 -19.49 -7.41 -8.71
C LEU A 463 -20.39 -7.44 -7.46
N PHE A 464 -20.72 -6.26 -6.91
CA PHE A 464 -21.60 -6.07 -5.75
C PHE A 464 -22.98 -6.74 -5.85
N GLN A 465 -23.47 -6.98 -7.07
CA GLN A 465 -24.77 -7.60 -7.35
C GLN A 465 -24.75 -9.14 -7.24
N LYS A 466 -23.57 -9.79 -7.26
CA LYS A 466 -23.47 -11.25 -7.08
C LYS A 466 -23.88 -11.64 -5.64
N LYS A 467 -24.56 -12.79 -5.49
CA LYS A 467 -24.90 -13.42 -4.20
C LYS A 467 -23.60 -13.77 -3.45
N GLY A 468 -23.57 -13.51 -2.14
CA GLY A 468 -22.40 -13.76 -1.30
C GLY A 468 -22.72 -13.65 0.19
N VAL A 469 -21.73 -13.94 1.02
CA VAL A 469 -21.82 -13.88 2.49
C VAL A 469 -21.09 -12.62 2.95
N SER A 470 -21.79 -11.74 3.67
CA SER A 470 -21.15 -10.58 4.28
C SER A 470 -20.35 -11.01 5.52
N HIS A 471 -19.25 -10.33 5.79
CA HIS A 471 -18.41 -10.54 6.97
C HIS A 471 -17.57 -9.29 7.26
N ILE A 472 -17.18 -9.11 8.52
CA ILE A 472 -16.18 -8.12 8.93
C ILE A 472 -14.78 -8.69 8.73
N SER A 473 -13.98 -8.01 7.92
CA SER A 473 -12.52 -8.17 7.86
C SER A 473 -11.84 -7.11 8.72
N ARG A 474 -10.70 -7.45 9.34
CA ARG A 474 -9.96 -6.56 10.26
C ARG A 474 -8.52 -6.38 9.79
N GLY A 475 -8.04 -5.14 9.77
CA GLY A 475 -6.64 -4.78 9.55
C GLY A 475 -6.16 -3.78 10.59
N LEU A 476 -4.91 -3.31 10.47
CA LEU A 476 -4.33 -2.31 11.38
C LEU A 476 -5.17 -1.01 11.43
N GLY A 477 -5.77 -0.64 10.29
CA GLY A 477 -6.67 0.50 10.14
C GLY A 477 -7.99 0.42 10.92
N GLY A 478 -8.49 -0.78 11.24
CA GLY A 478 -9.82 -0.98 11.80
C GLY A 478 -10.53 -2.20 11.22
N GLU A 479 -11.86 -2.10 11.16
CA GLU A 479 -12.78 -3.14 10.70
C GLU A 479 -13.55 -2.65 9.47
N TYR A 480 -13.83 -3.56 8.54
CA TYR A 480 -14.39 -3.27 7.21
C TYR A 480 -15.39 -4.35 6.84
N MET A 481 -16.52 -3.96 6.25
CA MET A 481 -17.45 -4.92 5.66
C MET A 481 -16.91 -5.41 4.32
N GLU A 482 -16.85 -6.72 4.16
CA GLU A 482 -16.61 -7.40 2.90
C GLU A 482 -17.72 -8.40 2.61
N LYS A 483 -17.89 -8.73 1.33
CA LYS A 483 -18.78 -9.79 0.85
C LYS A 483 -17.94 -10.85 0.15
N THR A 484 -17.90 -12.06 0.70
CA THR A 484 -17.24 -13.20 0.07
C THR A 484 -18.18 -13.85 -0.94
N ILE A 485 -17.67 -14.07 -2.15
CA ILE A 485 -18.43 -14.59 -3.30
C ILE A 485 -17.69 -15.80 -3.86
N ARG A 486 -18.44 -16.82 -4.29
CA ARG A 486 -17.90 -17.95 -5.05
C ARG A 486 -17.82 -17.59 -6.53
N PHE A 487 -16.65 -17.77 -7.11
CA PHE A 487 -16.36 -17.68 -8.54
C PHE A 487 -16.14 -19.11 -9.08
N ASP A 488 -16.25 -19.32 -10.38
CA ASP A 488 -16.16 -20.66 -10.98
C ASP A 488 -14.70 -21.13 -11.00
N HIS A 489 -13.77 -20.26 -11.41
CA HIS A 489 -12.34 -20.58 -11.44
C HIS A 489 -11.42 -19.35 -11.34
N LEU A 490 -10.22 -19.57 -10.84
CA LEU A 490 -9.11 -18.61 -10.78
C LEU A 490 -7.89 -19.24 -11.45
N ARG A 491 -7.29 -18.51 -12.41
CA ARG A 491 -6.09 -18.93 -13.14
C ARG A 491 -4.91 -18.01 -12.82
N ILE A 492 -3.80 -18.61 -12.44
CA ILE A 492 -2.53 -17.95 -12.12
C ILE A 492 -1.39 -18.67 -12.84
N GLY A 493 -0.75 -17.99 -13.79
CA GLY A 493 0.12 -18.65 -14.78
C GLY A 493 -0.65 -19.72 -15.59
N ASN A 494 -0.19 -20.96 -15.49
CA ASN A 494 -0.81 -22.17 -16.05
C ASN A 494 -1.73 -22.92 -15.06
N HIS A 495 -1.72 -22.57 -13.76
CA HIS A 495 -2.47 -23.25 -12.72
C HIS A 495 -3.91 -22.74 -12.67
N ILE A 496 -4.88 -23.64 -12.48
CA ILE A 496 -6.32 -23.31 -12.38
C ILE A 496 -6.89 -23.90 -11.09
N LEU A 497 -7.35 -23.04 -10.20
CA LEU A 497 -8.11 -23.41 -9.01
C LEU A 497 -9.61 -23.29 -9.28
N GLN A 498 -10.38 -24.28 -8.82
CA GLN A 498 -11.82 -24.41 -9.05
C GLN A 498 -12.61 -23.92 -7.83
N ASN A 499 -13.79 -23.34 -8.07
CA ASN A 499 -14.72 -22.84 -7.05
C ASN A 499 -14.12 -21.86 -5.99
N PRO A 500 -13.17 -20.97 -6.32
CA PRO A 500 -12.53 -20.10 -5.34
C PRO A 500 -13.51 -19.14 -4.65
N LEU A 501 -13.29 -18.91 -3.35
CA LEU A 501 -13.93 -17.86 -2.58
C LEU A 501 -13.06 -16.60 -2.60
N ILE A 502 -13.62 -15.49 -3.07
CA ILE A 502 -12.95 -14.19 -3.20
C ILE A 502 -13.82 -13.12 -2.54
N SER A 503 -13.21 -12.27 -1.72
CA SER A 503 -13.90 -11.17 -1.02
C SER A 503 -13.95 -9.90 -1.86
N ILE A 504 -14.95 -9.07 -1.61
CA ILE A 504 -15.12 -7.72 -2.19
C ILE A 504 -15.43 -6.77 -1.03
N PRO A 505 -14.69 -5.67 -0.84
CA PRO A 505 -15.02 -4.66 0.17
C PRO A 505 -16.30 -3.90 -0.22
N ASP A 506 -17.23 -3.75 0.72
CA ASP A 506 -18.52 -3.08 0.48
C ASP A 506 -18.38 -1.55 0.32
N ASP A 507 -17.27 -0.95 0.77
CA ASP A 507 -16.92 0.46 0.55
C ASP A 507 -15.47 0.68 0.07
N GLN A 508 -15.15 1.88 -0.41
CA GLN A 508 -13.84 2.18 -1.03
C GLN A 508 -12.70 2.29 -0.02
N GLY A 509 -12.98 2.66 1.22
CA GLY A 509 -11.99 2.99 2.23
C GLY A 509 -11.02 4.10 1.82
N THR A 510 -9.85 4.07 2.44
CA THR A 510 -8.67 4.91 2.13
C THR A 510 -7.36 4.11 2.07
N GLY A 511 -7.45 2.78 2.26
CA GLY A 511 -6.32 1.85 2.34
C GLY A 511 -6.01 1.12 1.04
N ALA A 512 -5.24 0.03 1.12
CA ALA A 512 -4.75 -0.74 -0.04
C ALA A 512 -5.86 -1.20 -1.01
N THR A 513 -7.03 -1.57 -0.48
CA THR A 513 -8.23 -1.97 -1.24
C THR A 513 -8.86 -0.85 -2.07
N SER A 514 -8.42 0.41 -1.91
CA SER A 514 -8.83 1.55 -2.73
C SER A 514 -7.97 1.75 -3.98
N SER A 515 -6.93 0.93 -4.20
CA SER A 515 -6.07 1.01 -5.38
C SER A 515 -6.84 0.68 -6.66
N ALA A 516 -6.53 1.41 -7.73
CA ALA A 516 -7.14 1.23 -9.06
C ALA A 516 -6.13 0.68 -10.09
N GLU A 517 -4.82 0.73 -9.82
CA GLU A 517 -3.80 0.12 -10.68
C GLU A 517 -3.70 -1.41 -10.55
N CYS A 518 -4.41 -2.02 -9.59
CA CYS A 518 -4.50 -3.46 -9.38
C CYS A 518 -5.96 -3.91 -9.32
N VAL A 519 -6.22 -5.12 -9.80
CA VAL A 519 -7.56 -5.74 -9.81
C VAL A 519 -7.96 -6.17 -8.40
N GLY A 520 -6.98 -6.57 -7.60
CA GLY A 520 -7.17 -7.09 -6.26
C GLY A 520 -5.85 -7.48 -5.58
N THR A 521 -5.98 -8.07 -4.41
CA THR A 521 -4.91 -8.68 -3.61
C THR A 521 -5.11 -10.19 -3.58
N ILE A 522 -4.09 -10.97 -3.96
CA ILE A 522 -4.05 -12.42 -3.76
C ILE A 522 -3.43 -12.73 -2.40
N GLY A 523 -4.20 -13.43 -1.56
CA GLY A 523 -3.85 -13.74 -0.17
C GLY A 523 -4.02 -15.21 0.16
N ASN A 524 -3.80 -15.57 1.43
CA ASN A 524 -3.58 -16.94 1.85
C ASN A 524 -4.78 -17.89 1.69
N SER A 525 -6.02 -17.40 1.49
CA SER A 525 -7.13 -18.26 1.08
C SER A 525 -6.87 -19.00 -0.24
N VAL A 526 -6.03 -18.42 -1.11
CA VAL A 526 -5.58 -18.97 -2.41
C VAL A 526 -4.11 -19.39 -2.38
N LEU A 527 -3.21 -18.59 -1.79
CA LEU A 527 -1.76 -18.89 -1.82
C LEU A 527 -1.41 -20.22 -1.14
N ARG A 528 -2.17 -20.65 -0.13
CA ARG A 528 -1.99 -21.94 0.58
C ARG A 528 -2.16 -23.20 -0.27
N HIS A 529 -2.69 -23.08 -1.49
CA HIS A 529 -2.76 -24.19 -2.46
C HIS A 529 -1.40 -24.43 -3.16
N PHE A 530 -0.42 -23.54 -2.97
CA PHE A 530 0.88 -23.59 -3.65
C PHE A 530 2.02 -23.75 -2.65
N THR A 531 3.11 -24.34 -3.14
CA THR A 531 4.44 -24.05 -2.61
C THR A 531 4.98 -22.84 -3.38
N LEU A 532 5.11 -21.72 -2.67
CA LEU A 532 5.37 -20.39 -3.20
C LEU A 532 6.85 -20.04 -3.04
N TYR A 533 7.48 -19.45 -4.06
CA TYR A 533 8.77 -18.77 -3.94
C TYR A 533 8.64 -17.30 -4.33
N MET A 534 9.27 -16.43 -3.56
CA MET A 534 9.31 -14.98 -3.71
C MET A 534 10.78 -14.56 -3.81
N ASP A 535 11.25 -14.36 -5.03
CA ASP A 535 12.61 -13.95 -5.37
C ASP A 535 12.62 -12.42 -5.53
N TYR A 536 12.99 -11.70 -4.46
CA TYR A 536 12.95 -10.23 -4.44
C TYR A 536 14.03 -9.60 -5.31
N GLU A 537 15.18 -10.24 -5.46
CA GLU A 537 16.32 -9.72 -6.21
C GLU A 537 16.02 -9.71 -7.71
N ASN A 538 15.57 -10.85 -8.24
CA ASN A 538 15.13 -10.95 -9.63
C ASN A 538 13.68 -10.47 -9.84
N GLN A 539 12.95 -10.19 -8.75
CA GLN A 539 11.53 -9.84 -8.72
C GLN A 539 10.66 -10.87 -9.45
N LYS A 540 10.81 -12.14 -9.09
CA LYS A 540 10.06 -13.28 -9.65
C LYS A 540 9.20 -13.93 -8.57
N VAL A 541 8.03 -14.41 -8.96
CA VAL A 541 7.21 -15.31 -8.15
C VAL A 541 7.24 -16.68 -8.82
N ILE A 542 7.43 -17.76 -8.06
CA ILE A 542 7.43 -19.13 -8.59
C ILE A 542 6.35 -19.94 -7.86
N LEU A 543 5.54 -20.65 -8.63
CA LEU A 543 4.40 -21.42 -8.11
C LEU A 543 4.54 -22.90 -8.47
N GLU A 544 4.86 -23.70 -7.47
CA GLU A 544 4.67 -25.15 -7.49
C GLU A 544 3.28 -25.46 -6.90
N PRO A 545 2.46 -26.34 -7.49
CA PRO A 545 1.28 -26.87 -6.79
C PRO A 545 1.73 -27.52 -5.49
N GLY A 546 1.13 -27.14 -4.36
CA GLY A 546 1.37 -27.82 -3.09
C GLY A 546 0.64 -29.16 -3.04
N ASP A 547 0.95 -29.99 -2.05
CA ASP A 547 0.22 -31.25 -1.84
C ASP A 547 -1.29 -30.99 -1.60
N ASP A 548 -1.62 -29.85 -0.99
CA ASP A 548 -2.99 -29.35 -0.79
C ASP A 548 -3.60 -28.60 -2.00
N PHE A 549 -3.00 -28.61 -3.19
CA PHE A 549 -3.48 -27.82 -4.33
C PHE A 549 -4.96 -28.10 -4.69
N HIS A 550 -5.40 -29.36 -4.58
CA HIS A 550 -6.78 -29.77 -4.82
C HIS A 550 -7.66 -29.83 -3.54
N THR A 551 -7.14 -29.48 -2.37
CA THR A 551 -7.86 -29.55 -1.09
C THR A 551 -9.00 -28.53 -1.03
N ILE A 552 -10.23 -29.00 -0.79
CA ILE A 552 -11.36 -28.13 -0.46
C ILE A 552 -11.28 -27.80 1.03
N PHE A 553 -10.65 -26.67 1.35
CA PHE A 553 -10.53 -26.17 2.72
C PHE A 553 -11.91 -25.80 3.32
N PRO A 554 -12.21 -26.21 4.57
CA PRO A 554 -13.46 -25.81 5.23
C PRO A 554 -13.64 -24.30 5.37
N HIS A 555 -14.81 -23.82 4.98
CA HIS A 555 -15.30 -22.46 5.23
C HIS A 555 -16.38 -22.47 6.32
N ASP A 556 -16.69 -21.30 6.87
CA ASP A 556 -17.79 -21.16 7.84
C ASP A 556 -19.15 -21.49 7.19
N ASN A 557 -19.93 -22.36 7.84
CA ASN A 557 -21.27 -22.75 7.44
C ASN A 557 -22.35 -22.20 8.42
N SER A 558 -22.01 -21.22 9.27
CA SER A 558 -22.92 -20.61 10.25
C SER A 558 -23.34 -19.18 9.90
N GLY A 559 -22.46 -18.40 9.27
CA GLY A 559 -22.58 -16.94 9.10
C GLY A 559 -22.28 -16.15 10.37
N ILE A 560 -21.70 -16.77 11.40
CA ILE A 560 -21.43 -16.17 12.71
C ILE A 560 -19.93 -15.90 12.84
N GLN A 561 -19.55 -14.64 13.11
CA GLN A 561 -18.17 -14.30 13.44
C GLN A 561 -17.96 -14.18 14.95
N ILE A 562 -16.94 -14.88 15.45
CA ILE A 562 -16.60 -14.94 16.88
C ILE A 562 -15.33 -14.13 17.16
N GLY A 563 -15.39 -13.36 18.25
CA GLY A 563 -14.27 -12.58 18.79
C GLY A 563 -14.21 -12.64 20.31
N ARG A 564 -13.30 -11.84 20.86
CA ARG A 564 -13.06 -11.68 22.29
C ARG A 564 -12.66 -10.23 22.57
N THR A 565 -13.07 -9.70 23.73
CA THR A 565 -12.70 -8.35 24.18
C THR A 565 -11.79 -8.49 25.41
N GLY A 566 -10.50 -8.21 25.24
CA GLY A 566 -9.50 -8.41 26.30
C GLY A 566 -9.49 -9.85 26.83
N HIS A 567 -9.64 -10.01 28.15
CA HIS A 567 -9.74 -11.32 28.81
C HIS A 567 -11.20 -11.73 29.11
N GLY A 568 -12.13 -11.37 28.22
CA GLY A 568 -13.53 -11.79 28.27
C GLY A 568 -13.80 -13.17 27.66
N ASN A 569 -15.02 -13.69 27.87
CA ASN A 569 -15.50 -14.88 27.17
C ASN A 569 -15.66 -14.63 25.65
N PRO A 570 -15.70 -15.68 24.81
CA PRO A 570 -15.98 -15.55 23.39
C PRO A 570 -17.37 -14.99 23.16
N TYR A 571 -17.54 -14.12 22.17
CA TYR A 571 -18.83 -13.53 21.84
C TYR A 571 -19.03 -13.37 20.33
N ILE A 572 -20.29 -13.26 19.92
CA ILE A 572 -20.67 -13.00 18.52
C ILE A 572 -20.43 -11.53 18.19
N VAL A 573 -19.48 -11.28 17.28
CA VAL A 573 -19.10 -9.95 16.78
C VAL A 573 -20.06 -9.49 15.68
N PHE A 574 -20.43 -10.39 14.78
CA PHE A 574 -21.24 -10.12 13.60
C PHE A 574 -21.99 -11.38 13.15
N ILE A 575 -23.13 -11.19 12.48
CA ILE A 575 -23.93 -12.25 11.87
C ILE A 575 -24.29 -11.83 10.44
N SER A 576 -23.94 -12.64 9.44
CA SER A 576 -24.35 -12.38 8.05
C SER A 576 -25.88 -12.44 7.91
N PRO A 577 -26.53 -11.47 7.27
CA PRO A 577 -27.95 -11.54 6.93
C PRO A 577 -28.28 -12.80 6.12
N GLY A 578 -29.45 -13.38 6.37
CA GLY A 578 -29.92 -14.61 5.73
C GLY A 578 -29.18 -15.90 6.11
N SER A 579 -28.22 -15.83 7.04
CA SER A 579 -27.40 -16.98 7.46
C SER A 579 -28.15 -17.98 8.35
N PRO A 580 -27.62 -19.20 8.54
CA PRO A 580 -28.08 -20.12 9.58
C PRO A 580 -28.07 -19.53 11.00
N GLY A 581 -27.06 -18.70 11.33
CA GLY A 581 -26.96 -18.03 12.61
C GLY A 581 -28.09 -17.02 12.86
N GLU A 582 -28.41 -16.19 11.87
CA GLU A 582 -29.54 -15.27 11.95
C GLU A 582 -30.87 -16.05 12.10
N LYS A 583 -31.06 -17.09 11.29
CA LYS A 583 -32.26 -17.96 11.33
C LYS A 583 -32.42 -18.70 12.66
N ALA A 584 -31.33 -19.06 13.32
CA ALA A 584 -31.33 -19.66 14.65
C ALA A 584 -31.63 -18.63 15.78
N GLY A 585 -31.63 -17.33 15.48
CA GLY A 585 -31.98 -16.28 16.43
C GLY A 585 -30.82 -15.80 17.32
N PHE A 586 -29.58 -16.03 16.91
CA PHE A 586 -28.39 -15.38 17.49
C PHE A 586 -28.42 -13.87 17.27
N ARG A 587 -27.63 -13.12 18.07
CA ARG A 587 -27.44 -11.67 17.96
C ARG A 587 -25.99 -11.29 18.23
N GLU A 588 -25.59 -10.15 17.70
CA GLU A 588 -24.34 -9.49 18.09
C GLU A 588 -24.35 -9.21 19.60
N GLY A 589 -23.21 -9.45 20.26
CA GLY A 589 -23.07 -9.36 21.71
C GLY A 589 -23.47 -10.63 22.48
N ASP A 590 -23.99 -11.67 21.84
CA ASP A 590 -24.21 -12.98 22.49
C ASP A 590 -22.88 -13.56 22.99
N VAL A 591 -22.77 -13.82 24.29
CA VAL A 591 -21.58 -14.45 24.89
C VAL A 591 -21.77 -15.96 24.89
N ILE A 592 -20.79 -16.71 24.37
CA ILE A 592 -20.83 -18.18 24.28
C ILE A 592 -20.25 -18.79 25.56
N GLU A 593 -21.05 -19.62 26.24
CA GLU A 593 -20.60 -20.40 27.40
C GLU A 593 -20.42 -21.88 27.10
N LYS A 594 -21.26 -22.48 26.26
CA LYS A 594 -21.10 -23.87 25.79
C LYS A 594 -21.52 -24.07 24.35
N ILE A 595 -20.91 -25.06 23.70
CA ILE A 595 -21.39 -25.67 22.46
C ILE A 595 -21.38 -27.19 22.70
N ASP A 596 -22.56 -27.80 22.63
CA ASP A 596 -22.86 -29.17 23.03
C ASP A 596 -22.38 -29.49 24.46
N HIS A 597 -21.30 -30.24 24.59
CA HIS A 597 -20.69 -30.63 25.86
C HIS A 597 -19.40 -29.83 26.18
N LEU A 598 -18.92 -29.01 25.24
CA LEU A 598 -17.71 -28.22 25.40
C LEU A 598 -18.05 -26.88 26.05
N LYS A 599 -17.41 -26.57 27.19
CA LYS A 599 -17.50 -25.26 27.83
C LYS A 599 -16.44 -24.32 27.25
N PHE A 600 -16.83 -23.07 27.03
CA PHE A 600 -15.97 -21.97 26.60
C PHE A 600 -15.92 -20.86 27.65
N ASP A 601 -14.74 -20.28 27.80
CA ASP A 601 -14.40 -19.23 28.77
C ASP A 601 -13.34 -18.28 28.20
N ASN A 602 -12.76 -17.42 29.03
CA ASN A 602 -11.74 -16.46 28.60
C ASN A 602 -10.36 -17.05 28.26
N LEU A 603 -10.06 -18.29 28.66
CA LEU A 603 -8.83 -19.00 28.30
C LEU A 603 -9.01 -19.87 27.04
N SER A 604 -10.25 -20.22 26.71
CA SER A 604 -10.59 -21.10 25.60
C SER A 604 -10.16 -20.56 24.23
N SER A 605 -9.71 -21.47 23.36
CA SER A 605 -9.34 -21.15 21.97
C SER A 605 -10.55 -20.70 21.15
N LEU A 606 -10.41 -19.58 20.43
CA LEU A 606 -11.37 -19.15 19.41
C LEU A 606 -11.28 -20.01 18.15
N ILE A 607 -10.11 -20.59 17.86
CA ILE A 607 -9.92 -21.54 16.75
C ILE A 607 -10.82 -22.76 16.94
N SER A 608 -10.89 -23.30 18.16
CA SER A 608 -11.77 -24.44 18.48
C SER A 608 -13.24 -24.14 18.19
N ILE A 609 -13.74 -22.96 18.55
CA ILE A 609 -15.13 -22.55 18.23
C ILE A 609 -15.32 -22.44 16.72
N LYS A 610 -14.43 -21.74 16.02
CA LYS A 610 -14.49 -21.57 14.56
C LYS A 610 -14.47 -22.90 13.81
N ASN A 611 -13.75 -23.89 14.31
CA ASN A 611 -13.68 -25.21 13.70
C ASN A 611 -14.98 -26.02 13.87
N LEU A 612 -15.78 -25.77 14.92
CA LEU A 612 -17.15 -26.30 15.02
C LEU A 612 -18.06 -25.66 13.97
N LEU A 613 -17.99 -24.33 13.79
CA LEU A 613 -18.77 -23.58 12.79
C LEU A 613 -18.42 -23.94 11.33
N ARG A 614 -17.26 -24.58 11.11
CA ARG A 614 -16.76 -25.09 9.82
C ARG A 614 -17.15 -26.56 9.54
N GLN A 615 -17.87 -27.22 10.45
CA GLN A 615 -18.35 -28.59 10.23
C GLN A 615 -19.36 -28.68 9.07
N GLU A 616 -19.66 -29.91 8.65
CA GLU A 616 -20.45 -30.19 7.44
C GLU A 616 -21.88 -29.63 7.49
N LYS A 617 -22.43 -29.39 6.29
CA LYS A 617 -23.83 -28.99 6.10
C LYS A 617 -24.76 -30.05 6.72
N GLY A 618 -25.71 -29.60 7.54
CA GLY A 618 -26.65 -30.45 8.27
C GLY A 618 -26.21 -30.80 9.69
N THR A 619 -24.94 -30.56 10.07
CA THR A 619 -24.50 -30.66 11.47
C THR A 619 -25.32 -29.73 12.35
N ALA A 620 -25.87 -30.27 13.45
CA ALA A 620 -26.61 -29.51 14.45
C ALA A 620 -25.73 -29.31 15.69
N LEU A 621 -25.63 -28.06 16.15
CA LEU A 621 -24.84 -27.66 17.32
C LEU A 621 -25.76 -27.00 18.35
N GLN A 622 -25.69 -27.42 19.61
CA GLN A 622 -26.52 -26.89 20.69
C GLN A 622 -25.73 -25.89 21.55
N PHE A 623 -26.02 -24.60 21.38
CA PHE A 623 -25.35 -23.54 22.13
C PHE A 623 -26.02 -23.29 23.48
N GLN A 624 -25.21 -22.88 24.46
CA GLN A 624 -25.65 -22.10 25.62
C GLN A 624 -24.94 -20.75 25.58
N ILE A 625 -25.72 -19.68 25.58
CA ILE A 625 -25.25 -18.29 25.50
C ILE A 625 -25.82 -17.45 26.66
N ILE A 626 -25.13 -16.37 27.01
CA ILE A 626 -25.70 -15.28 27.80
C ILE A 626 -26.12 -14.14 26.85
N ARG A 627 -27.37 -13.68 26.98
CA ARG A 627 -27.89 -12.46 26.35
C ARG A 627 -28.81 -11.74 27.34
N ASP A 628 -28.58 -10.46 27.59
CA ASP A 628 -29.32 -9.63 28.55
C ASP A 628 -29.25 -10.19 29.99
N ASP A 629 -28.04 -10.59 30.42
CA ASP A 629 -27.74 -11.28 31.70
C ASP A 629 -28.57 -12.56 31.96
N ARG A 630 -29.02 -13.24 30.90
CA ARG A 630 -29.82 -14.47 30.97
C ARG A 630 -29.25 -15.54 30.06
N GLU A 631 -29.17 -16.76 30.60
CA GLU A 631 -28.89 -17.96 29.81
C GLU A 631 -30.01 -18.21 28.79
N LYS A 632 -29.62 -18.51 27.54
CA LYS A 632 -30.51 -18.95 26.47
C LYS A 632 -29.83 -20.12 25.75
N SER A 633 -30.59 -21.15 25.41
CA SER A 633 -30.08 -22.23 24.57
C SER A 633 -30.63 -22.08 23.15
N ILE A 634 -29.74 -22.17 22.16
CA ILE A 634 -30.04 -22.00 20.74
C ILE A 634 -29.52 -23.21 19.98
N ARG A 635 -30.35 -23.79 19.11
CA ARG A 635 -29.93 -24.87 18.21
C ARG A 635 -29.58 -24.30 16.85
N LEU A 636 -28.31 -24.41 16.47
CA LEU A 636 -27.82 -24.09 15.14
C LEU A 636 -27.89 -25.35 14.25
N ILE A 637 -28.14 -25.18 12.95
CA ILE A 637 -27.94 -26.21 11.93
C ILE A 637 -27.10 -25.57 10.84
N LEU A 638 -25.91 -26.12 10.56
CA LEU A 638 -24.97 -25.55 9.60
C LEU A 638 -25.44 -25.75 8.14
N ASP A 639 -25.21 -24.77 7.27
CA ASP A 639 -25.58 -24.84 5.85
C ASP A 639 -24.59 -24.11 4.94
N ASN A 640 -24.46 -24.55 3.69
CA ASN A 640 -23.53 -23.99 2.72
C ASN A 640 -24.09 -22.70 2.11
N MET A 641 -23.82 -21.57 2.76
CA MET A 641 -24.30 -20.25 2.35
C MET A 641 -23.86 -19.80 0.94
N TYR A 642 -22.80 -20.42 0.40
CA TYR A 642 -22.24 -20.13 -0.92
C TYR A 642 -22.84 -20.98 -2.05
N GLN A 643 -23.75 -21.92 -1.77
CA GLN A 643 -24.53 -22.62 -2.81
C GLN A 643 -25.66 -21.70 -3.30
N ASN A 644 -26.03 -21.81 -4.58
CA ASN A 644 -27.13 -21.04 -5.16
C ASN A 644 -28.49 -21.64 -4.79
#